data_AF-A0A254QRT0-F1
#
_entry.id   AF-A0A254QRT0-F1
#
_cell.length_a   1.000
_cell.length_b   1.000
_cell.length_c   1.000
_cell.angle_alpha   90.00
_cell.angle_beta   90.00
_cell.angle_gamma   90.00
#
_symmetry.space_group_name_H-M   'P 1'
#
loop_
_entity.id
_entity.type
_entity.pdbx_description
1 polymer ?
#
loop_
_entity_poly.entity_id
_entity_poly.type
_entity_poly.pdbx_seq_one_letter_code
_entity_poly.pdbx_strand_id
1 'polypeptide(L)'
;MALDFTVERSVLQCFPDSVRFQADLSGFDTQVPSSFLTTAHNPQIPNLQYFWDFGDGHQDGNIYTKMTKLPRNLRRASGGRGYFAAHMYREEDDYDVKLTVVDPATGHSESVVKTITVKSQDGEFPGTQTTVINPIGDNDFSGKPAGARERNLDVFDQQALVNLKQTYNVPQRFLFKRGCTFEFYCWWDQNAGWNSMIGSYGPSEEPVDAYVPYTGEANEYYALYVRQHYNGLFDAAVRDLRVEGIAFRGDYDPVTTRGYAAGGEEEALMPPVTRAGIYLNKHCNSMIHNCTFEGFGRSTIIADGFAGYEAHCHLNDIYITDAGGEYITFYGTFNYGQSSVVQTGVSILQNPDATDGEYPSSGGSDKGGSRSAVRCNTVRRHYFAHNEYFVTDGSNHCVKLANTSASNGNIVVFIDNCAEGGTAVLSLCQNIGTVASGQLGYSREINGWIEGNILVGAHSTQQLLFAKTSGWHFVNNTCYQPAGQNRRGGLKSFVFVETSTVEEGPSEDSLLVPFRIYSNTMRMDRTSAQNGGITPTIFLGVGGSLENLYTDWAESNNLLHMPNLNTASTAFGPVTDEVVVEPMTIGRRDPFNFGFDGSFATTGAVRKTVPTGVSPAIGGATSDEIAYLDAAPRFRVTPADVGAWQS
;
A
#
# COMPACT_ATOMS: atom_id res chain seq x y z
N MET A 1 -32.83 -9.05 -11.36
CA MET A 1 -32.25 -7.81 -10.78
C MET A 1 -31.16 -7.37 -11.77
N ALA A 2 -30.81 -6.09 -11.88
CA ALA A 2 -29.71 -5.64 -12.75
C ALA A 2 -28.41 -5.55 -11.94
N LEU A 3 -27.24 -5.54 -12.59
CA LEU A 3 -25.95 -5.28 -11.93
C LEU A 3 -26.03 -4.00 -11.08
N ASP A 4 -25.46 -4.02 -9.88
CA ASP A 4 -25.40 -2.85 -9.00
C ASP A 4 -24.07 -2.75 -8.22
N PHE A 5 -23.89 -1.72 -7.39
CA PHE A 5 -22.82 -1.63 -6.41
C PHE A 5 -23.20 -0.85 -5.15
N THR A 6 -22.54 -1.15 -4.05
CA THR A 6 -22.70 -0.44 -2.76
C THR A 6 -21.63 0.64 -2.59
N VAL A 7 -21.96 1.65 -1.80
CA VAL A 7 -21.11 2.81 -1.52
C VAL A 7 -21.00 2.99 -0.01
N GLU A 8 -19.76 3.08 0.47
CA GLU A 8 -19.43 3.40 1.86
C GLU A 8 -18.45 4.59 1.86
N ARG A 9 -18.73 5.65 2.61
CA ARG A 9 -17.93 6.88 2.59
C ARG A 9 -17.96 7.63 3.92
N SER A 10 -17.26 8.75 3.98
CA SER A 10 -17.21 9.61 5.16
C SER A 10 -18.58 10.21 5.52
N VAL A 11 -18.71 10.67 6.77
CA VAL A 11 -19.97 11.29 7.25
C VAL A 11 -20.16 12.68 6.65
N LEU A 12 -19.09 13.46 6.51
CA LEU A 12 -19.19 14.83 6.00
C LEU A 12 -19.41 14.91 4.50
N GLN A 13 -18.93 13.91 3.72
CA GLN A 13 -19.12 13.85 2.27
C GLN A 13 -18.62 15.10 1.52
N CYS A 14 -17.67 15.83 2.10
CA CYS A 14 -16.97 16.94 1.46
C CYS A 14 -15.54 16.57 1.13
N PHE A 15 -14.97 17.21 0.11
CA PHE A 15 -13.59 16.96 -0.30
C PHE A 15 -12.57 17.29 0.81
N PRO A 16 -11.39 16.65 0.87
CA PRO A 16 -11.15 15.35 0.28
C PRO A 16 -12.13 14.33 0.87
N ASP A 17 -12.79 13.56 0.00
CA ASP A 17 -13.76 12.56 0.42
C ASP A 17 -13.36 11.15 -0.04
N SER A 18 -13.15 10.26 0.93
CA SER A 18 -12.83 8.86 0.69
C SER A 18 -14.10 8.04 0.52
N VAL A 19 -14.30 7.54 -0.70
CA VAL A 19 -15.42 6.69 -1.09
C VAL A 19 -14.92 5.29 -1.41
N ARG A 20 -15.61 4.29 -0.88
CA ARG A 20 -15.31 2.87 -1.03
C ARG A 20 -16.50 2.21 -1.72
N PHE A 21 -16.22 1.49 -2.78
CA PHE A 21 -17.19 0.86 -3.65
C PHE A 21 -17.04 -0.65 -3.57
N GLN A 22 -18.16 -1.36 -3.62
CA GLN A 22 -18.16 -2.82 -3.70
C GLN A 22 -19.26 -3.29 -4.64
N ALA A 23 -18.89 -4.12 -5.62
CA ALA A 23 -19.84 -4.63 -6.60
C ALA A 23 -20.95 -5.50 -5.96
N ASP A 24 -22.18 -5.37 -6.47
CA ASP A 24 -23.31 -6.24 -6.16
C ASP A 24 -23.68 -7.04 -7.42
N LEU A 25 -23.41 -8.33 -7.36
CA LEU A 25 -23.56 -9.26 -8.47
C LEU A 25 -24.92 -9.98 -8.48
N SER A 26 -25.83 -9.64 -7.56
CA SER A 26 -27.14 -10.32 -7.44
C SER A 26 -28.01 -10.19 -8.70
N GLY A 27 -27.70 -9.22 -9.57
CA GLY A 27 -28.34 -9.03 -10.87
C GLY A 27 -27.48 -9.36 -12.10
N PHE A 28 -26.23 -9.78 -11.93
CA PHE A 28 -25.33 -10.06 -13.04
C PHE A 28 -25.43 -11.54 -13.45
N ASP A 29 -25.77 -11.80 -14.72
CA ASP A 29 -25.80 -13.15 -15.27
C ASP A 29 -24.37 -13.61 -15.61
N THR A 30 -23.89 -14.63 -14.89
CA THR A 30 -22.54 -15.17 -15.05
C THR A 30 -22.52 -16.68 -14.90
N GLN A 31 -21.59 -17.32 -15.61
CA GLN A 31 -21.30 -18.75 -15.45
C GLN A 31 -20.40 -19.03 -14.25
N VAL A 32 -19.78 -18.01 -13.65
CA VAL A 32 -19.01 -18.18 -12.43
C VAL A 32 -19.96 -18.49 -11.27
N PRO A 33 -19.85 -19.66 -10.61
CA PRO A 33 -20.79 -20.06 -9.57
C PRO A 33 -20.92 -19.01 -8.48
N SER A 34 -22.15 -18.63 -8.14
CA SER A 34 -22.42 -17.77 -6.97
C SER A 34 -22.36 -18.55 -5.65
N SER A 35 -22.44 -19.89 -5.72
CA SER A 35 -22.24 -20.75 -4.57
C SER A 35 -20.78 -20.72 -4.16
N PHE A 36 -20.55 -20.37 -2.90
CA PHE A 36 -19.21 -20.35 -2.36
C PHE A 36 -18.62 -21.76 -2.27
N LEU A 37 -17.34 -21.91 -2.62
CA LEU A 37 -16.60 -23.16 -2.39
C LEU A 37 -16.49 -23.46 -0.89
N THR A 38 -16.40 -22.39 -0.09
CA THR A 38 -16.36 -22.41 1.39
C THR A 38 -17.20 -21.24 1.91
N THR A 39 -17.57 -21.18 3.19
CA THR A 39 -18.34 -20.02 3.71
C THR A 39 -17.63 -18.66 3.60
N ALA A 40 -16.34 -18.61 3.25
CA ALA A 40 -15.55 -17.37 3.27
C ALA A 40 -14.91 -16.98 1.91
N HIS A 41 -14.79 -17.90 0.95
CA HIS A 41 -14.25 -17.59 -0.37
C HIS A 41 -15.35 -17.43 -1.43
N ASN A 42 -15.37 -16.28 -2.12
CA ASN A 42 -16.31 -16.03 -3.21
C ASN A 42 -15.58 -16.12 -4.56
N PRO A 43 -15.83 -17.17 -5.37
CA PRO A 43 -15.14 -17.35 -6.64
C PRO A 43 -15.50 -16.27 -7.68
N GLN A 44 -16.58 -15.52 -7.53
CA GLN A 44 -16.89 -14.40 -8.43
C GLN A 44 -15.93 -13.23 -8.25
N ILE A 45 -15.38 -13.03 -7.05
CA ILE A 45 -14.45 -11.92 -6.77
C ILE A 45 -13.19 -12.01 -7.63
N PRO A 46 -12.50 -13.16 -7.72
CA PRO A 46 -11.28 -13.25 -8.49
C PRO A 46 -11.42 -13.81 -9.92
N ASN A 47 -12.62 -14.27 -10.33
CA ASN A 47 -12.85 -14.82 -11.68
C ASN A 47 -13.63 -13.89 -12.63
N LEU A 48 -14.23 -12.80 -12.13
CA LEU A 48 -14.81 -11.76 -12.98
C LEU A 48 -13.86 -10.58 -13.10
N GLN A 49 -13.94 -9.84 -14.20
CA GLN A 49 -13.19 -8.59 -14.34
C GLN A 49 -14.09 -7.41 -13.94
N TYR A 50 -13.54 -6.50 -13.15
CA TYR A 50 -14.25 -5.31 -12.65
C TYR A 50 -13.46 -4.07 -13.05
N PHE A 51 -14.14 -3.13 -13.71
CA PHE A 51 -13.57 -1.86 -14.12
C PHE A 51 -14.40 -0.73 -13.53
N TRP A 52 -13.72 0.17 -12.84
CA TRP A 52 -14.29 1.37 -12.26
C TRP A 52 -13.84 2.58 -13.05
N ASP A 53 -14.78 3.43 -13.42
CA ASP A 53 -14.57 4.81 -13.81
C ASP A 53 -15.20 5.68 -12.74
N PHE A 54 -14.39 6.51 -12.07
CA PHE A 54 -14.85 7.28 -10.91
C PHE A 54 -15.51 8.60 -11.29
N GLY A 55 -15.61 8.92 -12.59
CA GLY A 55 -16.32 10.12 -13.09
C GLY A 55 -15.55 11.43 -12.96
N ASP A 56 -14.33 11.41 -12.43
CA ASP A 56 -13.44 12.57 -12.24
C ASP A 56 -12.38 12.69 -13.36
N GLY A 57 -12.57 11.95 -14.45
CA GLY A 57 -11.60 11.73 -15.53
C GLY A 57 -11.82 12.56 -16.81
N HIS A 58 -12.63 13.63 -16.78
CA HIS A 58 -12.97 14.40 -17.99
C HIS A 58 -11.79 15.08 -18.72
N GLN A 59 -10.57 14.99 -18.17
CA GLN A 59 -9.35 15.37 -18.86
C GLN A 59 -8.29 14.31 -18.60
N ASP A 60 -7.47 13.97 -19.60
CA ASP A 60 -6.23 13.16 -19.51
C ASP A 60 -5.17 13.71 -18.50
N GLY A 61 -5.58 14.59 -17.59
CA GLY A 61 -4.79 15.34 -16.61
C GLY A 61 -5.01 14.96 -15.15
N ASN A 62 -6.03 14.17 -14.78
CA ASN A 62 -6.20 13.74 -13.38
C ASN A 62 -5.26 12.57 -13.05
N ILE A 63 -4.02 12.92 -12.72
CA ILE A 63 -2.96 12.02 -12.31
C ILE A 63 -2.58 12.30 -10.85
N TYR A 64 -2.11 11.28 -10.16
CA TYR A 64 -1.42 11.46 -8.89
C TYR A 64 -0.10 12.21 -9.11
N THR A 65 0.18 13.17 -8.24
CA THR A 65 1.26 14.15 -8.41
C THR A 65 2.50 13.84 -7.58
N LYS A 66 2.36 13.14 -6.45
CA LYS A 66 3.47 12.80 -5.54
C LYS A 66 4.31 11.62 -6.03
N MET A 67 3.79 10.82 -6.95
CA MET A 67 4.54 9.72 -7.55
C MET A 67 5.52 10.20 -8.61
N THR A 68 6.73 9.64 -8.64
CA THR A 68 7.81 10.05 -9.55
C THR A 68 8.40 8.91 -10.37
N LYS A 69 8.27 7.64 -9.94
CA LYS A 69 8.84 6.45 -10.57
C LYS A 69 7.84 5.63 -11.38
N LEU A 70 6.59 5.54 -10.93
CA LEU A 70 5.56 4.78 -11.64
C LEU A 70 5.33 5.36 -13.05
N PRO A 71 5.21 4.59 -14.14
CA PRO A 71 4.94 5.16 -15.48
C PRO A 71 3.66 6.02 -15.51
N ARG A 72 3.64 7.11 -16.27
CA ARG A 72 2.53 8.10 -16.28
C ARG A 72 1.15 7.46 -16.54
N ASN A 73 1.09 6.46 -17.40
CA ASN A 73 -0.13 5.72 -17.73
C ASN A 73 -0.71 4.93 -16.54
N LEU A 74 0.12 4.55 -15.57
CA LEU A 74 -0.28 3.89 -14.34
C LEU A 74 -0.55 4.88 -13.18
N ARG A 75 -0.36 6.19 -13.38
CA ARG A 75 -0.65 7.25 -12.40
C ARG A 75 -2.06 7.85 -12.52
N ARG A 76 -2.95 7.26 -13.32
CA ARG A 76 -4.29 7.79 -13.58
C ARG A 76 -5.16 7.60 -12.32
N ALA A 77 -5.73 8.68 -11.80
CA ALA A 77 -6.55 8.64 -10.59
C ALA A 77 -8.01 8.25 -10.86
N SER A 78 -8.46 8.40 -12.11
CA SER A 78 -9.88 8.31 -12.48
C SER A 78 -10.40 6.91 -12.76
N GLY A 79 -9.54 5.89 -12.66
CA GLY A 79 -9.90 4.51 -12.92
C GLY A 79 -9.49 3.59 -11.80
N GLY A 80 -10.17 2.45 -11.68
CA GLY A 80 -9.84 1.41 -10.72
C GLY A 80 -10.25 0.02 -11.21
N ARG A 81 -9.81 -1.02 -10.49
CA ARG A 81 -10.16 -2.42 -10.79
C ARG A 81 -10.43 -3.23 -9.53
N GLY A 82 -11.10 -4.36 -9.71
CA GLY A 82 -11.41 -5.33 -8.66
C GLY A 82 -12.81 -5.17 -8.05
N TYR A 83 -13.27 -6.23 -7.37
CA TYR A 83 -14.60 -6.29 -6.74
C TYR A 83 -14.83 -5.19 -5.69
N PHE A 84 -13.77 -4.81 -4.98
CA PHE A 84 -13.72 -3.69 -4.05
C PHE A 84 -12.77 -2.63 -4.61
N ALA A 85 -13.22 -1.39 -4.68
CA ALA A 85 -12.41 -0.26 -5.11
C ALA A 85 -12.59 0.92 -4.17
N ALA A 86 -11.63 1.85 -4.18
CA ALA A 86 -11.74 3.07 -3.42
C ALA A 86 -11.14 4.24 -4.20
N HIS A 87 -11.71 5.42 -4.00
CA HIS A 87 -11.33 6.65 -4.66
C HIS A 87 -11.43 7.83 -3.69
N MET A 88 -10.60 8.85 -3.89
CA MET A 88 -10.67 10.08 -3.10
C MET A 88 -10.96 11.26 -4.02
N TYR A 89 -12.17 11.78 -3.91
CA TYR A 89 -12.58 12.99 -4.62
C TYR A 89 -11.95 14.20 -3.97
N ARG A 90 -11.31 15.03 -4.79
CA ARG A 90 -10.45 16.15 -4.36
C ARG A 90 -11.13 17.51 -4.51
N GLU A 91 -12.28 17.54 -5.16
CA GLU A 91 -13.03 18.75 -5.47
C GLU A 91 -14.53 18.53 -5.19
N GLU A 92 -15.28 19.62 -5.11
CA GLU A 92 -16.74 19.62 -5.04
C GLU A 92 -17.31 19.42 -6.45
N ASP A 93 -18.07 18.34 -6.66
CA ASP A 93 -18.81 18.07 -7.89
C ASP A 93 -19.81 16.92 -7.69
N ASP A 94 -20.63 16.67 -8.71
CA ASP A 94 -21.38 15.44 -8.91
C ASP A 94 -20.61 14.52 -9.87
N TYR A 95 -20.21 13.35 -9.38
CA TYR A 95 -19.42 12.38 -10.15
C TYR A 95 -20.24 11.17 -10.56
N ASP A 96 -20.34 10.89 -11.86
CA ASP A 96 -20.99 9.68 -12.37
C ASP A 96 -20.01 8.49 -12.32
N VAL A 97 -20.14 7.67 -11.28
CA VAL A 97 -19.31 6.47 -11.10
C VAL A 97 -19.90 5.33 -11.88
N LYS A 98 -19.10 4.74 -12.79
CA LYS A 98 -19.48 3.58 -13.59
C LYS A 98 -18.70 2.34 -13.15
N LEU A 99 -19.42 1.28 -12.83
CA LEU A 99 -18.89 -0.08 -12.75
C LEU A 99 -19.20 -0.82 -14.05
N THR A 100 -18.19 -1.43 -14.65
CA THR A 100 -18.34 -2.43 -15.72
C THR A 100 -17.84 -3.77 -15.21
N VAL A 101 -18.67 -4.81 -15.32
CA VAL A 101 -18.28 -6.19 -15.02
C VAL A 101 -18.22 -6.98 -16.32
N VAL A 102 -17.21 -7.85 -16.45
CA VAL A 102 -17.05 -8.76 -17.58
C VAL A 102 -16.86 -10.17 -17.05
N ASP A 103 -17.65 -11.12 -17.57
CA ASP A 103 -17.43 -12.54 -17.40
C ASP A 103 -16.52 -13.04 -18.53
N PRO A 104 -15.26 -13.38 -18.25
CA PRO A 104 -14.31 -13.81 -19.27
C PRO A 104 -14.68 -15.17 -19.89
N ALA A 105 -15.45 -16.02 -19.19
CA ALA A 105 -15.82 -17.35 -19.70
C ALA A 105 -16.88 -17.24 -20.82
N THR A 106 -17.77 -16.26 -20.72
CA THR A 106 -18.87 -16.06 -21.69
C THR A 106 -18.66 -14.86 -22.61
N GLY A 107 -17.77 -13.94 -22.24
CA GLY A 107 -17.65 -12.62 -22.86
C GLY A 107 -18.81 -11.67 -22.52
N HIS A 108 -19.74 -12.06 -21.63
CA HIS A 108 -20.84 -11.20 -21.20
C HIS A 108 -20.31 -10.00 -20.41
N SER A 109 -20.84 -8.81 -20.68
CA SER A 109 -20.51 -7.61 -19.93
C SER A 109 -21.72 -6.73 -19.69
N GLU A 110 -21.81 -6.18 -18.48
CA GLU A 110 -22.86 -5.25 -18.06
C GLU A 110 -22.22 -4.04 -17.36
N SER A 111 -22.92 -2.90 -17.37
CA SER A 111 -22.48 -1.70 -16.67
C SER A 111 -23.62 -1.07 -15.88
N VAL A 112 -23.26 -0.45 -14.74
CA VAL A 112 -24.15 0.34 -13.91
C VAL A 112 -23.48 1.66 -13.54
N VAL A 113 -24.29 2.73 -13.42
CA VAL A 113 -23.82 4.08 -13.08
C VAL A 113 -24.56 4.57 -11.84
N LYS A 114 -23.83 5.17 -10.89
CA LYS A 114 -24.39 5.94 -9.77
C LYS A 114 -23.68 7.28 -9.64
N THR A 115 -24.46 8.33 -9.38
CA THR A 115 -23.93 9.66 -9.10
C THR A 115 -23.51 9.77 -7.64
N ILE A 116 -22.31 10.29 -7.41
CA ILE A 116 -21.73 10.59 -6.10
C ILE A 116 -21.54 12.10 -5.99
N THR A 117 -22.36 12.75 -5.15
CA THR A 117 -22.18 14.16 -4.83
C THR A 117 -21.10 14.34 -3.77
N VAL A 118 -20.13 15.21 -4.03
CA VAL A 118 -19.10 15.64 -3.09
C VAL A 118 -19.30 17.12 -2.82
N LYS A 119 -19.50 17.48 -1.55
CA LYS A 119 -19.85 18.84 -1.15
C LYS A 119 -18.62 19.74 -0.98
N SER A 120 -18.87 21.04 -0.98
CA SER A 120 -17.90 22.06 -0.56
C SER A 120 -17.38 21.85 0.86
N GLN A 121 -16.07 21.98 1.04
CA GLN A 121 -15.47 22.12 2.38
C GLN A 121 -15.99 23.35 3.12
N ASP A 122 -16.19 24.47 2.43
CA ASP A 122 -16.64 25.72 3.06
C ASP A 122 -18.10 25.66 3.52
N GLY A 123 -18.89 24.74 2.96
CA GLY A 123 -20.25 24.43 3.40
C GLY A 123 -20.28 23.61 4.69
N GLU A 124 -19.44 22.57 4.79
CA GLU A 124 -19.36 21.70 5.97
C GLU A 124 -18.50 22.30 7.10
N PHE A 125 -17.52 23.16 6.75
CA PHE A 125 -16.67 23.92 7.66
C PHE A 125 -16.78 25.42 7.38
N PRO A 126 -17.93 26.06 7.66
CA PRO A 126 -18.11 27.48 7.45
C PRO A 126 -17.05 28.30 8.17
N GLY A 127 -16.83 29.55 7.76
CA GLY A 127 -15.84 30.45 8.37
C GLY A 127 -15.93 30.52 9.89
N THR A 128 -17.13 30.53 10.45
CA THR A 128 -17.34 30.53 11.91
C THR A 128 -16.76 29.31 12.60
N GLN A 129 -16.60 28.17 11.90
CA GLN A 129 -16.02 26.90 12.36
C GLN A 129 -14.58 26.68 11.86
N THR A 130 -14.05 27.63 11.08
CA THR A 130 -12.68 27.58 10.55
C THR A 130 -11.76 28.51 11.33
N THR A 131 -10.60 27.99 11.72
CA THR A 131 -9.50 28.78 12.29
C THR A 131 -8.33 28.75 11.32
N VAL A 132 -7.83 29.91 10.92
CA VAL A 132 -6.60 30.06 10.14
C VAL A 132 -5.45 30.47 11.05
N ILE A 133 -4.28 29.89 10.80
CA ILE A 133 -3.10 29.98 11.66
C ILE A 133 -1.91 30.50 10.85
N ASN A 134 -1.38 31.63 11.30
CA ASN A 134 -0.14 32.24 10.85
C ASN A 134 0.93 32.15 11.95
N PRO A 135 2.22 32.21 11.61
CA PRO A 135 3.28 32.41 12.59
C PRO A 135 3.11 33.75 13.34
N ILE A 136 3.72 33.87 14.51
CA ILE A 136 3.73 35.12 15.28
C ILE A 136 4.45 36.21 14.48
N GLY A 137 3.78 37.36 14.31
CA GLY A 137 4.29 38.49 13.53
C GLY A 137 3.78 38.54 12.09
N ASP A 138 3.21 37.47 11.55
CA ASP A 138 2.58 37.46 10.22
C ASP A 138 1.08 37.81 10.30
N ASN A 139 0.76 39.09 10.08
CA ASN A 139 -0.61 39.59 10.09
C ASN A 139 -1.30 39.52 8.72
N ASP A 140 -0.67 38.91 7.70
CA ASP A 140 -1.27 38.76 6.39
C ASP A 140 -2.11 37.48 6.32
N PHE A 141 -3.42 37.64 6.45
CA PHE A 141 -4.40 36.57 6.29
C PHE A 141 -5.10 36.61 4.92
N SER A 142 -4.45 37.17 3.90
CA SER A 142 -4.99 37.13 2.54
C SER A 142 -5.24 35.69 2.08
N GLY A 143 -6.33 35.48 1.35
CA GLY A 143 -6.72 34.15 0.84
C GLY A 143 -7.34 33.20 1.87
N LYS A 144 -7.59 33.63 3.11
CA LYS A 144 -8.34 32.82 4.08
C LYS A 144 -9.82 32.65 3.69
N PRO A 145 -10.50 31.59 4.16
CA PRO A 145 -11.96 31.49 4.05
C PRO A 145 -12.69 32.66 4.74
N ALA A 146 -13.78 33.12 4.13
CA ALA A 146 -14.55 34.25 4.65
C ALA A 146 -15.12 33.95 6.04
N GLY A 147 -14.94 34.86 7.00
CA GLY A 147 -15.41 34.70 8.38
C GLY A 147 -14.53 33.78 9.25
N ALA A 148 -13.44 33.24 8.71
CA ALA A 148 -12.49 32.44 9.50
C ALA A 148 -11.83 33.24 10.61
N ARG A 149 -11.64 32.58 11.75
CA ARG A 149 -10.95 33.12 12.92
C ARG A 149 -9.46 33.17 12.64
N GLU A 150 -8.85 34.33 12.88
CA GLU A 150 -7.42 34.55 12.69
C GLU A 150 -6.66 34.29 13.99
N ARG A 151 -5.55 33.56 13.88
CA ARG A 151 -4.65 33.27 14.99
C ARG A 151 -3.20 33.36 14.54
N ASN A 152 -2.38 33.96 15.40
CA ASN A 152 -0.94 33.97 15.28
C ASN A 152 -0.35 33.04 16.33
N LEU A 153 0.18 31.90 15.90
CA LEU A 153 0.72 30.84 16.75
C LEU A 153 1.90 30.19 16.01
N ASP A 154 3.05 30.10 16.67
CA ASP A 154 4.19 29.33 16.15
C ASP A 154 4.08 27.84 16.51
N VAL A 155 3.36 27.52 17.59
CA VAL A 155 3.18 26.18 18.13
C VAL A 155 1.70 25.81 18.15
N PHE A 156 1.35 24.67 17.55
CA PHE A 156 0.03 24.06 17.62
C PHE A 156 0.12 22.74 18.41
N ASP A 157 -0.10 22.86 19.71
CA ASP A 157 -0.06 21.76 20.67
C ASP A 157 -1.47 21.38 21.17
N GLN A 158 -1.52 20.51 22.19
CA GLN A 158 -2.78 20.13 22.82
C GLN A 158 -3.52 21.32 23.45
N GLN A 159 -2.78 22.29 24.03
CA GLN A 159 -3.38 23.45 24.66
C GLN A 159 -4.00 24.40 23.63
N ALA A 160 -3.34 24.59 22.49
CA ALA A 160 -3.85 25.34 21.35
C ALA A 160 -5.15 24.71 20.84
N LEU A 161 -5.18 23.39 20.63
CA LEU A 161 -6.39 22.68 20.21
C LEU A 161 -7.55 22.89 21.20
N VAL A 162 -7.30 22.74 22.52
CA VAL A 162 -8.31 22.94 23.56
C VAL A 162 -8.79 24.39 23.65
N ASN A 163 -7.95 25.38 23.37
CA ASN A 163 -8.31 26.80 23.42
C ASN A 163 -9.07 27.25 22.18
N LEU A 164 -8.83 26.61 21.03
CA LEU A 164 -9.41 27.00 19.75
C LEU A 164 -10.71 26.24 19.45
N LYS A 165 -10.94 25.08 20.10
CA LYS A 165 -12.18 24.33 19.94
C LYS A 165 -13.40 25.16 20.38
N GLN A 166 -14.52 24.99 19.68
CA GLN A 166 -15.71 25.82 19.90
C GLN A 166 -16.80 25.09 20.64
N THR A 167 -17.20 23.92 20.15
CA THR A 167 -18.32 23.18 20.68
C THR A 167 -18.14 21.71 20.38
N TYR A 168 -18.37 20.88 21.39
CA TYR A 168 -18.42 19.43 21.24
C TYR A 168 -19.54 19.09 20.24
N ASN A 169 -19.25 18.36 19.16
CA ASN A 169 -20.17 17.95 18.09
C ASN A 169 -20.37 18.88 16.87
N VAL A 170 -19.56 19.92 16.70
CA VAL A 170 -19.56 20.74 15.49
C VAL A 170 -18.29 20.46 14.68
N PRO A 171 -18.36 20.21 13.36
CA PRO A 171 -17.17 20.05 12.52
C PRO A 171 -16.22 21.24 12.69
N GLN A 172 -14.92 20.98 12.77
CA GLN A 172 -13.93 22.04 12.92
C GLN A 172 -12.80 21.91 11.90
N ARG A 173 -12.35 23.04 11.37
CA ARG A 173 -11.25 23.10 10.41
C ARG A 173 -10.16 24.05 10.88
N PHE A 174 -8.92 23.57 10.86
CA PHE A 174 -7.71 24.32 11.19
C PHE A 174 -6.84 24.39 9.95
N LEU A 175 -6.55 25.60 9.45
CA LEU A 175 -5.77 25.81 8.23
C LEU A 175 -4.49 26.57 8.54
N PHE A 176 -3.36 25.99 8.17
CA PHE A 176 -2.03 26.58 8.33
C PHE A 176 -1.63 27.32 7.06
N LYS A 177 -1.06 28.53 7.20
CA LYS A 177 -0.66 29.32 6.04
C LYS A 177 0.48 28.65 5.27
N ARG A 178 0.29 28.48 3.96
CA ARG A 178 1.29 27.93 3.04
C ARG A 178 2.54 28.81 2.98
N GLY A 179 3.71 28.17 2.86
CA GLY A 179 5.02 28.82 2.87
C GLY A 179 5.54 29.19 4.26
N CYS A 180 4.85 28.79 5.33
CA CYS A 180 5.26 29.02 6.70
C CYS A 180 5.72 27.72 7.40
N THR A 181 6.42 27.88 8.51
CA THR A 181 6.86 26.78 9.38
C THR A 181 6.18 26.91 10.74
N PHE A 182 5.73 25.79 11.31
CA PHE A 182 5.05 25.72 12.62
C PHE A 182 5.55 24.51 13.40
N GLU A 183 5.56 24.56 14.72
CA GLU A 183 5.70 23.35 15.53
C GLU A 183 4.32 22.68 15.68
N PHE A 184 4.16 21.42 15.27
CA PHE A 184 2.87 20.73 15.31
C PHE A 184 2.94 19.41 16.08
N TYR A 185 2.34 19.32 17.27
CA TYR A 185 2.29 18.05 18.02
C TYR A 185 1.04 18.02 18.89
N CYS A 186 0.03 17.24 18.50
CA CYS A 186 -1.26 17.29 19.17
C CYS A 186 -1.93 15.92 19.34
N TRP A 187 -2.78 15.84 20.37
CA TRP A 187 -3.63 14.68 20.63
C TRP A 187 -5.05 14.95 20.16
N TRP A 188 -5.44 14.27 19.10
CA TRP A 188 -6.81 14.28 18.62
C TRP A 188 -7.65 13.26 19.40
N ASP A 189 -8.13 13.67 20.57
CA ASP A 189 -8.95 12.85 21.46
C ASP A 189 -10.40 13.34 21.52
N GLN A 190 -11.11 13.05 22.62
CA GLN A 190 -12.46 13.57 22.86
C GLN A 190 -12.53 15.11 22.86
N ASN A 191 -11.44 15.80 23.18
CA ASN A 191 -11.38 17.25 23.21
C ASN A 191 -11.35 17.89 21.84
N ALA A 192 -11.01 17.17 20.77
CA ALA A 192 -10.87 17.75 19.44
C ALA A 192 -12.21 17.99 18.71
N GLY A 193 -13.32 17.47 19.25
CA GLY A 193 -14.65 17.56 18.64
C GLY A 193 -14.97 16.39 17.71
N TRP A 194 -16.20 16.39 17.18
CA TRP A 194 -16.69 15.37 16.26
C TRP A 194 -16.47 15.90 14.83
N ASN A 195 -15.68 15.16 14.04
CA ASN A 195 -15.27 15.50 12.68
C ASN A 195 -14.30 16.70 12.63
N SER A 196 -13.14 16.48 12.03
CA SER A 196 -12.12 17.54 11.97
C SER A 196 -11.35 17.53 10.66
N MET A 197 -10.85 18.71 10.33
CA MET A 197 -9.91 18.92 9.25
C MET A 197 -8.69 19.70 9.74
N ILE A 198 -7.52 19.20 9.41
CA ILE A 198 -6.23 19.89 9.47
C ILE A 198 -5.80 20.10 8.03
N GLY A 199 -5.57 21.34 7.63
CA GLY A 199 -5.29 21.67 6.24
C GLY A 199 -4.34 22.85 6.09
N SER A 200 -4.16 23.31 4.86
CA SER A 200 -3.42 24.53 4.56
C SER A 200 -4.22 25.52 3.71
N TYR A 201 -3.80 26.78 3.68
CA TYR A 201 -4.41 27.82 2.85
C TYR A 201 -3.38 28.79 2.26
N GLY A 202 -3.75 29.48 1.18
CA GLY A 202 -2.87 30.36 0.42
C GLY A 202 -2.23 29.66 -0.80
N PRO A 203 -1.42 30.36 -1.62
CA PRO A 203 -0.93 29.82 -2.90
C PRO A 203 0.51 29.24 -2.86
N SER A 204 1.22 29.33 -1.73
CA SER A 204 2.65 28.98 -1.62
C SER A 204 2.89 27.46 -1.49
N GLU A 205 4.10 27.03 -1.10
CA GLU A 205 4.40 25.62 -0.77
C GLU A 205 3.67 25.14 0.50
N GLU A 206 3.63 23.83 0.73
CA GLU A 206 3.01 23.25 1.93
C GLU A 206 3.61 23.88 3.21
N PRO A 207 2.80 24.21 4.23
CA PRO A 207 3.35 24.55 5.52
C PRO A 207 4.16 23.38 6.06
N VAL A 208 5.28 23.70 6.68
CA VAL A 208 6.22 22.71 7.22
C VAL A 208 6.02 22.62 8.73
N ASP A 209 5.78 21.42 9.23
CA ASP A 209 5.89 21.12 10.66
C ASP A 209 7.38 21.06 11.01
N ALA A 210 7.87 22.07 11.74
CA ALA A 210 9.18 22.08 12.36
C ALA A 210 9.30 20.92 13.34
N TYR A 211 10.43 20.23 13.25
CA TYR A 211 10.81 19.27 14.26
C TYR A 211 10.87 19.93 15.65
N VAL A 212 10.20 19.32 16.62
CA VAL A 212 10.25 19.68 18.03
C VAL A 212 11.09 18.64 18.75
N PRO A 213 12.25 19.01 19.33
CA PRO A 213 13.03 18.11 20.15
C PRO A 213 12.21 17.59 21.32
N TYR A 214 12.18 16.28 21.50
CA TYR A 214 11.56 15.66 22.67
C TYR A 214 12.25 16.16 23.95
N THR A 215 11.49 16.86 24.80
CA THR A 215 11.92 17.42 26.07
C THR A 215 11.57 16.52 27.26
N GLY A 216 10.80 15.44 27.05
CA GLY A 216 10.38 14.54 28.12
C GLY A 216 8.88 14.32 28.21
N GLU A 217 8.08 14.99 27.37
CA GLU A 217 6.62 14.87 27.40
C GLU A 217 6.13 13.86 26.37
N ALA A 218 5.25 12.94 26.78
CA ALA A 218 4.69 11.90 25.91
C ALA A 218 3.96 12.43 24.65
N ASN A 219 3.70 13.73 24.58
CA ASN A 219 2.97 14.39 23.50
C ASN A 219 3.89 14.70 22.30
N GLU A 220 5.18 14.93 22.54
CA GLU A 220 6.17 15.30 21.53
C GLU A 220 6.59 14.10 20.66
N TYR A 221 6.16 12.88 21.01
CA TYR A 221 6.45 11.66 20.26
C TYR A 221 5.76 11.57 18.90
N TYR A 222 4.68 12.30 18.68
CA TYR A 222 3.86 12.21 17.46
C TYR A 222 3.62 13.59 16.87
N ALA A 223 3.64 13.73 15.56
CA ALA A 223 3.08 14.94 14.94
C ALA A 223 1.56 14.99 15.18
N LEU A 224 0.87 13.88 14.90
CA LEU A 224 -0.56 13.74 15.18
C LEU A 224 -0.86 12.41 15.85
N TYR A 225 -1.41 12.44 17.05
CA TYR A 225 -1.87 11.24 17.73
C TYR A 225 -3.38 11.27 17.93
N VAL A 226 -4.12 10.44 17.18
CA VAL A 226 -5.55 10.24 17.37
C VAL A 226 -5.75 9.14 18.42
N ARG A 227 -6.08 9.54 19.64
CA ARG A 227 -5.98 8.69 20.83
C ARG A 227 -7.33 8.17 21.33
N GLN A 228 -7.39 6.89 21.67
CA GLN A 228 -8.44 6.35 22.54
C GLN A 228 -8.01 6.47 24.01
N HIS A 229 -8.88 6.97 24.89
CA HIS A 229 -8.61 6.96 26.33
C HIS A 229 -8.76 5.52 26.85
N TYR A 230 -7.62 4.87 27.16
CA TYR A 230 -7.61 3.66 27.98
C TYR A 230 -8.24 3.98 29.34
N ASN A 231 -9.24 3.20 29.76
CA ASN A 231 -9.95 3.25 31.05
C ASN A 231 -11.09 4.28 31.27
N GLY A 232 -11.68 4.88 30.23
CA GLY A 232 -12.96 5.58 30.43
C GLY A 232 -13.41 6.41 29.25
N LEU A 233 -14.70 6.24 28.90
CA LEU A 233 -15.47 6.90 27.84
C LEU A 233 -15.27 6.31 26.43
N PHE A 234 -15.94 5.17 26.24
CA PHE A 234 -16.11 4.47 24.95
C PHE A 234 -17.03 5.20 23.94
N ASP A 235 -17.43 6.46 24.16
CA ASP A 235 -18.66 6.99 23.53
C ASP A 235 -18.52 8.19 22.56
N ALA A 236 -17.33 8.74 22.32
CA ALA A 236 -17.17 9.83 21.35
C ALA A 236 -16.18 9.45 20.24
N ALA A 237 -16.67 8.75 19.20
CA ALA A 237 -15.90 8.45 17.99
C ALA A 237 -15.48 9.73 17.25
N VAL A 238 -14.25 9.81 16.76
CA VAL A 238 -13.88 10.79 15.73
C VAL A 238 -14.36 10.17 14.43
N ARG A 239 -15.53 10.56 13.91
CA ARG A 239 -16.04 9.85 12.72
C ARG A 239 -15.20 10.13 11.48
N ASP A 240 -14.85 11.40 11.28
CA ASP A 240 -13.98 11.81 10.18
C ASP A 240 -12.77 12.62 10.67
N LEU A 241 -11.59 12.28 10.16
CA LEU A 241 -10.40 13.12 10.27
C LEU A 241 -9.81 13.34 8.88
N ARG A 242 -9.71 14.60 8.47
CA ARG A 242 -9.05 15.01 7.22
C ARG A 242 -7.73 15.68 7.55
N VAL A 243 -6.66 15.25 6.91
CA VAL A 243 -5.35 15.90 6.95
C VAL A 243 -4.94 16.17 5.52
N GLU A 244 -4.76 17.44 5.18
CA GLU A 244 -4.55 17.86 3.79
C GLU A 244 -3.39 18.85 3.65
N GLY A 245 -2.46 18.59 2.73
CA GLY A 245 -1.56 19.64 2.27
C GLY A 245 -0.59 20.15 3.32
N ILE A 246 -0.06 19.27 4.18
CA ILE A 246 0.94 19.57 5.21
C ILE A 246 2.22 18.76 4.95
N ALA A 247 3.38 19.39 5.15
CA ALA A 247 4.68 18.73 5.13
C ALA A 247 5.15 18.44 6.58
N PHE A 248 5.08 17.18 6.99
CA PHE A 248 5.51 16.71 8.30
C PHE A 248 7.00 16.34 8.32
N ARG A 249 7.74 16.79 9.34
CA ARG A 249 9.17 16.51 9.50
C ARG A 249 9.49 15.82 10.82
N GLY A 250 10.31 14.79 10.79
CA GLY A 250 10.98 14.25 11.96
C GLY A 250 12.49 14.52 11.93
N ASP A 251 13.22 13.88 12.83
CA ASP A 251 14.65 14.07 13.08
C ASP A 251 15.52 12.88 12.66
N TYR A 252 14.92 11.85 12.07
CA TYR A 252 15.60 10.64 11.69
C TYR A 252 16.37 10.82 10.38
N ASP A 253 17.63 10.41 10.40
CA ASP A 253 18.47 10.30 9.21
C ASP A 253 18.74 8.81 8.91
N PRO A 254 18.23 8.27 7.79
CA PRO A 254 18.40 6.85 7.43
C PRO A 254 19.83 6.45 7.07
N VAL A 255 20.68 7.40 6.69
CA VAL A 255 22.07 7.13 6.26
C VAL A 255 22.96 6.88 7.46
N THR A 256 22.77 7.69 8.51
CA THR A 256 23.53 7.60 9.76
C THR A 256 22.79 6.88 10.88
N THR A 257 21.51 6.57 10.70
CA THR A 257 20.56 6.11 11.73
C THR A 257 20.45 7.04 12.94
N ARG A 258 20.89 8.29 12.77
CA ARG A 258 20.80 9.32 13.81
C ARG A 258 19.33 9.57 14.14
N GLY A 259 19.06 9.70 15.43
CA GLY A 259 17.70 9.78 15.98
C GLY A 259 17.20 8.44 16.52
N TYR A 260 17.64 7.29 15.99
CA TYR A 260 17.15 5.97 16.42
C TYR A 260 17.78 5.48 17.73
N ALA A 261 16.97 5.29 18.78
CA ALA A 261 17.43 4.69 20.04
C ALA A 261 17.34 3.15 19.99
N ALA A 262 18.49 2.48 19.87
CA ALA A 262 18.60 1.05 20.10
C ALA A 262 18.68 0.79 21.61
N GLY A 263 17.72 0.06 22.18
CA GLY A 263 17.82 -0.45 23.55
C GLY A 263 19.04 -1.37 23.68
N GLY A 264 20.08 -0.89 24.35
CA GLY A 264 21.28 -1.63 24.74
C GLY A 264 21.85 -0.99 26.00
N GLU A 265 22.24 -1.82 26.97
CA GLU A 265 22.46 -1.46 28.39
C GLU A 265 23.70 -0.60 28.70
N GLU A 266 24.39 -0.02 27.71
CA GLU A 266 25.65 0.70 27.95
C GLU A 266 25.75 2.13 27.38
N GLU A 267 24.61 2.83 27.17
CA GLU A 267 24.61 4.30 27.13
C GLU A 267 23.49 4.88 28.00
N ALA A 268 23.82 5.07 29.29
CA ALA A 268 23.01 5.72 30.31
C ALA A 268 22.96 7.26 30.17
N LEU A 269 22.77 7.75 28.94
CA LEU A 269 22.35 9.11 28.63
C LEU A 269 21.34 8.99 27.48
N MET A 270 20.07 8.72 27.80
CA MET A 270 18.98 8.78 26.81
C MET A 270 18.87 10.20 26.24
N PRO A 271 18.98 10.41 24.91
CA PRO A 271 17.93 11.17 24.22
C PRO A 271 17.68 10.78 22.73
N PRO A 272 16.52 11.13 22.17
CA PRO A 272 15.18 10.74 22.58
C PRO A 272 14.61 9.63 21.68
N VAL A 273 13.45 9.12 22.03
CA VAL A 273 12.66 8.23 21.16
C VAL A 273 12.36 8.99 19.86
N THR A 274 12.65 8.38 18.70
CA THR A 274 12.32 8.97 17.39
C THR A 274 10.85 9.34 17.31
N ARG A 275 10.58 10.52 16.71
CA ARG A 275 9.22 10.98 16.43
C ARG A 275 8.54 10.03 15.43
N ALA A 276 7.25 9.78 15.63
CA ALA A 276 6.36 9.18 14.64
C ALA A 276 5.49 10.26 13.98
N GLY A 277 5.06 10.03 12.74
CA GLY A 277 4.23 11.00 12.03
C GLY A 277 2.81 11.02 12.58
N ILE A 278 1.94 10.17 12.02
CA ILE A 278 0.54 10.07 12.41
C ILE A 278 0.26 8.71 13.04
N TYR A 279 -0.30 8.70 14.25
CA TYR A 279 -0.73 7.50 14.94
C TYR A 279 -2.24 7.52 15.17
N LEU A 280 -2.96 6.58 14.56
CA LEU A 280 -4.42 6.46 14.60
C LEU A 280 -4.81 5.27 15.48
N ASN A 281 -5.33 5.53 16.68
CA ASN A 281 -5.67 4.50 17.67
C ASN A 281 -7.11 4.55 18.17
N LYS A 282 -7.96 5.21 17.40
CA LYS A 282 -9.38 5.38 17.69
C LYS A 282 -10.19 5.01 16.45
N HIS A 283 -11.47 4.71 16.64
CA HIS A 283 -12.43 4.75 15.53
C HIS A 283 -12.30 6.05 14.76
N CYS A 284 -11.94 5.93 13.49
CA CYS A 284 -11.77 7.05 12.60
C CYS A 284 -11.90 6.61 11.16
N ASN A 285 -12.64 7.38 10.37
CA ASN A 285 -12.46 7.43 8.93
C ASN A 285 -11.44 8.54 8.64
N SER A 286 -10.19 8.14 8.48
CA SER A 286 -9.06 9.03 8.24
C SER A 286 -8.80 9.18 6.75
N MET A 287 -8.73 10.43 6.31
CA MET A 287 -8.36 10.83 4.95
C MET A 287 -7.09 11.67 5.05
N ILE A 288 -5.97 11.13 4.58
CA ILE A 288 -4.68 11.84 4.59
C ILE A 288 -4.32 12.06 3.12
N HIS A 289 -4.36 13.33 2.70
CA HIS A 289 -4.30 13.72 1.30
C HIS A 289 -3.20 14.76 1.05
N ASN A 290 -2.44 14.62 -0.03
CA ASN A 290 -1.53 15.66 -0.51
C ASN A 290 -0.52 16.08 0.57
N CYS A 291 -0.09 15.14 1.40
CA CYS A 291 0.86 15.36 2.48
C CYS A 291 2.25 14.86 2.11
N THR A 292 3.25 15.47 2.72
CA THR A 292 4.64 15.04 2.63
C THR A 292 5.14 14.62 4.01
N PHE A 293 5.89 13.53 4.10
CA PHE A 293 6.48 13.04 5.34
C PHE A 293 7.96 12.74 5.13
N GLU A 294 8.80 13.22 6.05
CA GLU A 294 10.25 13.04 5.96
C GLU A 294 10.85 12.91 7.35
N GLY A 295 11.83 12.03 7.52
CA GLY A 295 12.63 11.97 8.75
C GLY A 295 11.94 11.28 9.93
N PHE A 296 11.02 10.34 9.73
CA PHE A 296 10.34 9.64 10.83
C PHE A 296 10.97 8.29 11.14
N GLY A 297 11.64 8.15 12.30
CA GLY A 297 12.46 6.97 12.60
C GLY A 297 11.78 5.83 13.37
N ARG A 298 10.51 5.97 13.80
CA ARG A 298 9.74 4.89 14.45
C ARG A 298 8.78 4.23 13.47
N SER A 299 7.88 5.04 12.95
CA SER A 299 6.95 4.79 11.84
C SER A 299 6.42 6.14 11.38
N THR A 300 6.09 6.27 10.10
CA THR A 300 5.51 7.49 9.56
C THR A 300 3.99 7.52 9.78
N ILE A 301 3.29 6.44 9.44
CA ILE A 301 1.83 6.34 9.63
C ILE A 301 1.50 4.99 10.27
N ILE A 302 0.84 5.05 11.42
CA ILE A 302 0.33 3.88 12.13
C ILE A 302 -1.18 4.01 12.22
N ALA A 303 -1.90 2.96 11.82
CA ALA A 303 -3.31 2.80 12.13
C ALA A 303 -3.51 1.51 12.91
N ASP A 304 -3.71 1.66 14.22
CA ASP A 304 -3.87 0.57 15.15
C ASP A 304 -5.02 0.83 16.12
N GLY A 305 -6.20 0.32 15.84
CA GLY A 305 -7.32 0.28 16.80
C GLY A 305 -7.25 -0.87 17.80
N PHE A 306 -8.37 -1.17 18.44
CA PHE A 306 -8.54 -2.34 19.31
C PHE A 306 -9.57 -3.30 18.72
N ALA A 307 -9.57 -4.55 19.18
CA ALA A 307 -10.50 -5.58 18.71
C ALA A 307 -11.96 -5.11 18.82
N GLY A 308 -12.73 -5.32 17.75
CA GLY A 308 -14.18 -5.05 17.71
C GLY A 308 -14.57 -3.67 17.17
N TYR A 309 -13.62 -2.87 16.66
CA TYR A 309 -13.87 -1.51 16.23
C TYR A 309 -13.64 -1.32 14.73
N GLU A 310 -14.57 -0.64 14.04
CA GLU A 310 -14.43 -0.28 12.63
C GLU A 310 -13.62 1.03 12.47
N ALA A 311 -12.63 1.00 11.58
CA ALA A 311 -11.81 2.15 11.21
C ALA A 311 -11.47 2.09 9.71
N HIS A 312 -11.43 3.24 9.05
CA HIS A 312 -11.04 3.34 7.66
C HIS A 312 -9.88 4.31 7.54
N CYS A 313 -8.83 3.92 6.84
CA CYS A 313 -7.69 4.80 6.58
C CYS A 313 -7.46 4.85 5.08
N HIS A 314 -7.52 6.05 4.49
CA HIS A 314 -7.22 6.30 3.10
C HIS A 314 -6.07 7.30 2.98
N LEU A 315 -4.94 6.82 2.48
CA LEU A 315 -3.80 7.65 2.07
C LEU A 315 -3.91 7.94 0.57
N ASN A 316 -3.93 9.21 0.19
CA ASN A 316 -4.14 9.63 -1.20
C ASN A 316 -3.14 10.70 -1.63
N ASP A 317 -2.36 10.42 -2.68
CA ASP A 317 -1.38 11.34 -3.25
C ASP A 317 -0.43 11.90 -2.18
N ILE A 318 0.32 11.02 -1.51
CA ILE A 318 1.29 11.42 -0.46
C ILE A 318 2.71 11.01 -0.83
N TYR A 319 3.70 11.69 -0.26
CA TYR A 319 5.12 11.34 -0.40
C TYR A 319 5.74 11.06 0.97
N ILE A 320 6.41 9.93 1.11
CA ILE A 320 7.17 9.53 2.30
C ILE A 320 8.60 9.23 1.89
N THR A 321 9.56 9.91 2.53
CA THR A 321 10.99 9.68 2.34
C THR A 321 11.74 9.80 3.65
N ASP A 322 13.04 9.47 3.63
CA ASP A 322 13.93 9.47 4.79
C ASP A 322 13.28 8.88 6.05
N ALA A 323 12.55 7.77 5.88
CA ALA A 323 11.77 7.15 6.95
C ALA A 323 12.56 6.00 7.57
N GLY A 324 12.24 5.64 8.80
CA GLY A 324 12.95 4.63 9.59
C GLY A 324 12.01 3.79 10.42
N GLY A 325 12.62 2.87 11.18
CA GLY A 325 11.97 2.11 12.23
C GLY A 325 11.34 0.81 11.78
N GLU A 326 10.54 0.23 12.68
CA GLU A 326 10.08 -1.14 12.52
C GLU A 326 9.24 -1.30 11.25
N TYR A 327 8.41 -0.31 10.89
CA TYR A 327 7.63 -0.26 9.66
C TYR A 327 7.36 1.20 9.28
N ILE A 328 7.51 1.59 8.01
CA ILE A 328 7.23 2.97 7.58
C ILE A 328 5.73 3.26 7.69
N THR A 329 4.90 2.36 7.16
CA THR A 329 3.45 2.35 7.43
C THR A 329 3.01 1.03 8.04
N PHE A 330 2.18 1.11 9.08
CA PHE A 330 1.70 -0.05 9.82
C PHE A 330 0.19 -0.01 10.02
N TYR A 331 -0.48 -1.13 9.75
CA TYR A 331 -1.92 -1.27 9.89
C TYR A 331 -2.27 -2.53 10.66
N GLY A 332 -2.87 -2.32 11.83
CA GLY A 332 -3.58 -3.29 12.64
C GLY A 332 -2.72 -4.16 13.55
N THR A 333 -3.05 -4.15 14.84
CA THR A 333 -2.56 -5.11 15.85
C THR A 333 -3.64 -6.10 16.29
N PHE A 334 -4.94 -5.80 16.13
CA PHE A 334 -6.06 -6.65 16.59
C PHE A 334 -7.06 -6.97 15.46
N ASN A 335 -8.02 -7.88 15.65
CA ASN A 335 -8.95 -8.28 14.58
C ASN A 335 -9.93 -7.16 14.20
N TYR A 336 -9.95 -6.76 12.91
CA TYR A 336 -10.83 -5.71 12.38
C TYR A 336 -11.79 -6.26 11.32
N GLY A 337 -12.91 -6.84 11.76
CA GLY A 337 -13.85 -7.51 10.87
C GLY A 337 -14.51 -6.63 9.79
N GLN A 338 -14.52 -5.30 9.94
CA GLN A 338 -15.16 -4.37 9.00
C GLN A 338 -14.24 -3.25 8.49
N SER A 339 -13.05 -3.07 9.06
CA SER A 339 -12.15 -1.97 8.67
C SER A 339 -11.61 -2.10 7.25
N SER A 340 -11.20 -0.97 6.69
CA SER A 340 -10.52 -0.91 5.38
C SER A 340 -9.27 -0.06 5.43
N VAL A 341 -8.23 -0.49 4.72
CA VAL A 341 -7.04 0.31 4.46
C VAL A 341 -6.91 0.51 2.96
N VAL A 342 -6.72 1.77 2.59
CA VAL A 342 -6.67 2.23 1.21
C VAL A 342 -5.41 3.07 1.00
N GLN A 343 -4.66 2.75 -0.05
CA GLN A 343 -3.55 3.57 -0.54
C GLN A 343 -3.74 3.81 -2.04
N THR A 344 -3.85 5.08 -2.42
CA THR A 344 -3.88 5.49 -3.82
C THR A 344 -2.92 6.64 -4.09
N GLY A 345 -2.07 6.52 -5.10
CA GLY A 345 -1.08 7.56 -5.40
C GLY A 345 -0.01 7.76 -4.32
N VAL A 346 0.22 6.77 -3.46
CA VAL A 346 1.21 6.85 -2.38
C VAL A 346 2.59 6.57 -2.96
N SER A 347 3.55 7.42 -2.60
CA SER A 347 4.96 7.24 -2.89
C SER A 347 5.73 7.08 -1.58
N ILE A 348 6.27 5.88 -1.33
CA ILE A 348 7.16 5.58 -0.21
C ILE A 348 8.52 5.25 -0.79
N LEU A 349 9.37 6.27 -0.91
CA LEU A 349 10.71 6.13 -1.47
C LEU A 349 11.73 6.38 -0.37
N GLN A 350 12.23 5.30 0.21
CA GLN A 350 13.35 5.38 1.13
C GLN A 350 14.55 6.03 0.45
N ASN A 351 15.38 6.73 1.22
CA ASN A 351 16.66 7.20 0.73
C ASN A 351 17.47 6.02 0.14
N PRO A 352 17.91 6.07 -1.13
CA PRO A 352 18.70 4.99 -1.72
C PRO A 352 20.01 4.70 -0.98
N ASP A 353 20.50 5.67 -0.23
CA ASP A 353 21.70 5.57 0.59
C ASP A 353 21.42 5.17 2.05
N ALA A 354 20.17 4.86 2.38
CA ALA A 354 19.77 4.39 3.69
C ALA A 354 20.53 3.11 4.09
N THR A 355 20.74 2.95 5.39
CA THR A 355 21.22 1.69 5.96
C THR A 355 20.32 0.52 5.55
N ASP A 356 20.96 -0.61 5.27
CA ASP A 356 20.29 -1.89 5.02
C ASP A 356 19.73 -2.41 6.35
N GLY A 357 18.42 -2.56 6.47
CA GLY A 357 17.79 -3.17 7.65
C GLY A 357 18.31 -4.60 7.86
N GLU A 358 19.06 -4.86 8.92
CA GLU A 358 19.45 -6.23 9.23
C GLU A 358 19.40 -6.53 10.71
N TYR A 359 18.73 -7.63 11.04
CA TYR A 359 18.80 -8.24 12.35
C TYR A 359 20.18 -8.87 12.54
N PRO A 360 20.97 -8.49 13.58
CA PRO A 360 22.12 -9.31 13.94
C PRO A 360 21.62 -10.72 14.28
N SER A 361 22.26 -11.73 13.69
CA SER A 361 21.95 -13.16 13.89
C SER A 361 22.05 -13.61 15.35
N SER A 362 22.50 -12.74 16.27
CA SER A 362 22.72 -12.99 17.69
C SER A 362 21.84 -12.12 18.62
N GLY A 363 20.59 -11.83 18.24
CA GLY A 363 19.60 -11.27 19.18
C GLY A 363 19.83 -9.82 19.64
N GLY A 364 20.62 -9.04 18.91
CA GLY A 364 20.74 -7.59 19.15
C GLY A 364 19.49 -6.84 18.66
N SER A 365 19.17 -5.73 19.34
CA SER A 365 18.12 -4.79 18.94
C SER A 365 18.43 -4.18 17.57
N ASP A 366 17.39 -3.91 16.77
CA ASP A 366 17.49 -3.30 15.46
C ASP A 366 18.32 -2.01 15.55
N LYS A 367 19.38 -1.86 14.74
CA LYS A 367 20.16 -0.61 14.68
C LYS A 367 19.54 0.45 13.78
N GLY A 368 18.21 0.52 13.76
CA GLY A 368 17.50 1.67 13.21
C GLY A 368 17.30 1.76 11.71
N GLY A 369 17.59 0.72 10.92
CA GLY A 369 17.16 0.68 9.51
C GLY A 369 15.63 0.53 9.36
N SER A 370 15.06 1.07 8.29
CA SER A 370 13.66 0.80 7.90
C SER A 370 13.49 -0.67 7.57
N ARG A 371 12.43 -1.33 8.07
CA ARG A 371 12.13 -2.72 7.67
C ARG A 371 11.27 -2.84 6.40
N SER A 372 10.00 -2.45 6.48
CA SER A 372 9.06 -2.56 5.35
C SER A 372 8.38 -1.22 5.06
N ALA A 373 8.11 -0.94 3.78
CA ALA A 373 7.32 0.23 3.38
C ALA A 373 5.89 0.13 3.94
N VAL A 374 5.30 -1.07 3.81
CA VAL A 374 3.95 -1.35 4.26
C VAL A 374 3.93 -2.66 5.03
N ARG A 375 3.31 -2.64 6.22
CA ARG A 375 2.85 -3.84 6.91
C ARG A 375 1.38 -3.69 7.28
N CYS A 376 0.52 -4.47 6.65
CA CYS A 376 -0.89 -4.60 7.02
C CYS A 376 -1.18 -6.01 7.54
N ASN A 377 -1.64 -6.12 8.78
CA ASN A 377 -1.82 -7.39 9.48
C ASN A 377 -3.25 -7.95 9.33
N THR A 378 -4.21 -7.38 10.06
CA THR A 378 -5.51 -8.01 10.40
C THR A 378 -6.74 -7.31 9.81
N VAL A 379 -6.54 -6.38 8.86
CA VAL A 379 -7.63 -5.61 8.24
C VAL A 379 -8.43 -6.47 7.26
N ARG A 380 -9.75 -6.28 7.20
CA ARG A 380 -10.64 -7.09 6.33
C ARG A 380 -10.56 -6.72 4.85
N ARG A 381 -10.43 -5.44 4.54
CA ARG A 381 -10.48 -4.89 3.17
C ARG A 381 -9.21 -4.07 2.87
N HIS A 382 -8.49 -4.45 1.83
CA HIS A 382 -7.25 -3.80 1.38
C HIS A 382 -7.45 -3.34 -0.06
N TYR A 383 -7.23 -2.05 -0.34
CA TYR A 383 -7.18 -1.53 -1.70
C TYR A 383 -5.93 -0.67 -1.90
N PHE A 384 -4.98 -1.20 -2.65
CA PHE A 384 -3.68 -0.59 -2.90
C PHE A 384 -3.53 -0.45 -4.41
N ALA A 385 -3.78 0.75 -4.92
CA ALA A 385 -3.79 1.04 -6.35
C ALA A 385 -2.89 2.22 -6.70
N HIS A 386 -2.11 2.11 -7.78
CA HIS A 386 -1.32 3.22 -8.30
C HIS A 386 -0.33 3.79 -7.26
N ASN A 387 0.47 2.93 -6.63
CA ASN A 387 1.47 3.35 -5.63
C ASN A 387 2.90 3.00 -6.07
N GLU A 388 3.88 3.62 -5.44
CA GLU A 388 5.30 3.27 -5.57
C GLU A 388 5.97 3.05 -4.22
N TYR A 389 6.71 1.95 -4.10
CA TYR A 389 7.35 1.51 -2.86
C TYR A 389 8.82 1.16 -3.08
N PHE A 390 9.70 1.66 -2.22
CA PHE A 390 11.10 1.28 -2.19
C PHE A 390 11.66 1.31 -0.79
N VAL A 391 12.37 0.23 -0.44
CA VAL A 391 13.15 0.11 0.80
C VAL A 391 14.47 -0.57 0.53
N THR A 392 15.49 -0.15 1.29
CA THR A 392 16.83 -0.75 1.28
C THR A 392 16.94 -2.00 2.15
N ASP A 393 15.89 -2.37 2.89
CA ASP A 393 15.92 -3.52 3.82
C ASP A 393 16.27 -4.82 3.11
N GLY A 394 17.34 -5.45 3.57
CA GLY A 394 17.81 -6.73 3.12
C GLY A 394 17.25 -7.90 3.89
N SER A 395 16.50 -7.69 4.97
CA SER A 395 16.00 -8.72 5.88
C SER A 395 14.48 -8.92 5.83
N ASN A 396 13.67 -7.87 5.67
CA ASN A 396 12.22 -7.99 5.50
C ASN A 396 11.77 -7.85 4.05
N HIS A 397 10.48 -8.11 3.84
CA HIS A 397 9.79 -7.88 2.58
C HIS A 397 9.45 -6.39 2.41
N CYS A 398 9.41 -5.88 1.18
CA CYS A 398 9.11 -4.48 0.92
C CYS A 398 7.64 -4.13 1.29
N VAL A 399 6.69 -4.89 0.74
CA VAL A 399 5.25 -4.77 1.02
C VAL A 399 4.72 -6.05 1.66
N LYS A 400 4.04 -5.93 2.80
CA LYS A 400 3.39 -7.04 3.52
C LYS A 400 1.88 -6.78 3.67
N LEU A 401 1.05 -7.60 3.04
CA LEU A 401 -0.41 -7.50 3.09
C LEU A 401 -1.03 -8.74 3.73
N ALA A 402 -2.14 -8.54 4.43
CA ALA A 402 -2.83 -9.57 5.21
C ALA A 402 -1.86 -10.39 6.09
N ASN A 403 -0.77 -9.75 6.57
CA ASN A 403 0.44 -10.39 7.06
C ASN A 403 0.18 -11.38 8.21
N THR A 404 -0.71 -11.02 9.13
CA THR A 404 -1.23 -11.89 10.20
C THR A 404 -2.75 -11.82 10.17
N SER A 405 -3.36 -12.30 9.09
CA SER A 405 -4.81 -12.22 9.00
C SER A 405 -5.53 -13.07 10.06
N ALA A 406 -6.49 -12.44 10.75
CA ALA A 406 -7.24 -13.02 11.87
C ALA A 406 -8.59 -13.66 11.48
N SER A 407 -9.04 -13.53 10.24
CA SER A 407 -10.34 -14.09 9.79
C SER A 407 -10.32 -14.49 8.32
N ASN A 408 -11.05 -15.53 7.93
CA ASN A 408 -11.17 -15.92 6.52
C ASN A 408 -11.92 -14.87 5.68
N GLY A 409 -11.66 -14.91 4.39
CA GLY A 409 -12.40 -14.20 3.36
C GLY A 409 -11.92 -12.78 3.07
N ASN A 410 -10.81 -12.32 3.65
CA ASN A 410 -10.24 -10.97 3.42
C ASN A 410 -10.22 -10.61 1.94
N ILE A 411 -10.55 -9.37 1.63
CA ILE A 411 -10.48 -8.86 0.27
C ILE A 411 -9.17 -8.09 0.15
N VAL A 412 -8.30 -8.55 -0.73
CA VAL A 412 -7.00 -7.91 -0.97
C VAL A 412 -6.89 -7.55 -2.44
N VAL A 413 -6.90 -6.26 -2.76
CA VAL A 413 -6.71 -5.73 -4.11
C VAL A 413 -5.39 -4.95 -4.15
N PHE A 414 -4.45 -5.41 -4.96
CA PHE A 414 -3.14 -4.78 -5.18
C PHE A 414 -2.90 -4.62 -6.69
N ILE A 415 -3.14 -3.42 -7.21
CA ILE A 415 -3.18 -3.17 -8.65
C ILE A 415 -2.33 -1.98 -9.10
N ASP A 416 -1.67 -2.10 -10.26
CA ASP A 416 -0.91 -1.01 -10.89
C ASP A 416 0.14 -0.33 -9.99
N ASN A 417 0.73 -1.09 -9.07
CA ASN A 417 1.79 -0.58 -8.19
C ASN A 417 3.19 -0.85 -8.77
N CYS A 418 4.17 -0.05 -8.36
CA CYS A 418 5.59 -0.35 -8.52
C CYS A 418 6.22 -0.60 -7.15
N ALA A 419 6.91 -1.71 -6.96
CA ALA A 419 7.59 -2.00 -5.70
C ALA A 419 9.00 -2.53 -5.96
N GLU A 420 9.97 -2.07 -5.15
CA GLU A 420 11.37 -2.48 -5.23
C GLU A 420 11.95 -2.82 -3.86
N GLY A 421 12.78 -3.86 -3.82
CA GLY A 421 13.59 -4.20 -2.65
C GLY A 421 12.99 -5.27 -1.75
N GLY A 422 13.64 -5.49 -0.60
CA GLY A 422 13.27 -6.55 0.34
C GLY A 422 13.78 -7.94 -0.05
N THR A 423 13.73 -8.87 0.92
CA THR A 423 13.92 -10.32 0.68
C THR A 423 12.83 -10.89 -0.22
N ALA A 424 11.63 -10.33 -0.12
CA ALA A 424 10.54 -10.44 -1.08
C ALA A 424 10.00 -9.04 -1.39
N VAL A 425 9.63 -8.78 -2.65
CA VAL A 425 9.06 -7.48 -3.01
C VAL A 425 7.63 -7.37 -2.48
N LEU A 426 6.79 -8.35 -2.78
CA LEU A 426 5.43 -8.47 -2.26
C LEU A 426 5.30 -9.73 -1.41
N SER A 427 4.71 -9.59 -0.23
CA SER A 427 4.44 -10.68 0.67
C SER A 427 3.01 -10.68 1.16
N LEU A 428 2.40 -11.86 1.10
CA LEU A 428 0.99 -12.09 1.37
C LEU A 428 0.88 -13.15 2.47
N CYS A 429 0.22 -12.81 3.58
CA CYS A 429 -0.04 -13.74 4.70
C CYS A 429 1.21 -14.38 5.36
N GLN A 430 2.36 -13.69 5.38
CA GLN A 430 3.65 -14.26 5.82
C GLN A 430 3.63 -14.94 7.21
N ASN A 431 3.00 -14.29 8.19
CA ASN A 431 3.09 -14.63 9.61
C ASN A 431 1.91 -15.48 10.10
N ILE A 432 1.23 -16.19 9.20
CA ILE A 432 0.21 -17.15 9.57
C ILE A 432 0.88 -18.43 10.09
N GLY A 433 0.53 -18.85 11.32
CA GLY A 433 1.03 -20.07 11.97
C GLY A 433 2.14 -19.91 13.02
N THR A 434 2.60 -18.69 13.36
CA THR A 434 3.57 -18.49 14.45
C THR A 434 2.84 -18.46 15.80
N VAL A 435 2.86 -19.60 16.51
CA VAL A 435 2.10 -19.87 17.76
C VAL A 435 2.64 -19.14 19.01
N ALA A 436 3.70 -18.32 18.88
CA ALA A 436 4.54 -17.98 20.02
C ALA A 436 3.95 -17.02 21.07
N SER A 437 2.79 -16.37 20.84
CA SER A 437 2.24 -15.44 21.86
C SER A 437 0.74 -15.18 21.76
N GLY A 438 -0.08 -16.21 21.49
CA GLY A 438 -1.53 -16.16 21.65
C GLY A 438 -2.26 -15.15 20.73
N GLN A 439 -2.98 -15.68 19.73
CA GLN A 439 -3.89 -14.98 18.82
C GLN A 439 -3.12 -14.06 17.83
N LEU A 440 -3.12 -14.31 16.52
CA LEU A 440 -3.95 -13.52 15.57
C LEU A 440 -3.81 -13.99 14.09
N GLY A 441 -3.18 -15.13 13.80
CA GLY A 441 -3.01 -15.62 12.43
C GLY A 441 -3.75 -16.93 12.18
N TYR A 442 -5.00 -16.87 11.70
CA TYR A 442 -5.85 -18.05 11.46
C TYR A 442 -6.44 -18.11 10.06
N SER A 443 -6.34 -17.04 9.26
CA SER A 443 -6.96 -17.04 7.94
C SER A 443 -6.31 -18.10 7.05
N ARG A 444 -7.13 -18.93 6.43
CA ARG A 444 -6.71 -19.96 5.46
C ARG A 444 -7.19 -19.65 4.05
N GLU A 445 -8.14 -18.72 3.92
CA GLU A 445 -8.84 -18.42 2.65
C GLU A 445 -8.90 -16.91 2.44
N ILE A 446 -8.45 -16.45 1.28
CA ILE A 446 -8.42 -15.03 0.89
C ILE A 446 -9.21 -14.84 -0.42
N ASN A 447 -9.66 -13.61 -0.66
CA ASN A 447 -10.15 -13.16 -1.97
C ASN A 447 -9.14 -12.14 -2.50
N GLY A 448 -8.04 -12.64 -3.07
CA GLY A 448 -6.87 -11.85 -3.43
C GLY A 448 -6.74 -11.61 -4.93
N TRP A 449 -6.66 -10.33 -5.32
CA TRP A 449 -6.49 -9.86 -6.70
C TRP A 449 -5.22 -9.02 -6.83
N ILE A 450 -4.19 -9.58 -7.47
CA ILE A 450 -2.87 -8.96 -7.62
C ILE A 450 -2.59 -8.76 -9.11
N GLU A 451 -2.80 -7.54 -9.62
CA GLU A 451 -2.81 -7.32 -11.08
C GLU A 451 -2.02 -6.10 -11.58
N GLY A 452 -1.28 -6.27 -12.69
CA GLY A 452 -0.69 -5.14 -13.41
C GLY A 452 0.47 -4.44 -12.69
N ASN A 453 1.02 -5.07 -11.66
CA ASN A 453 2.09 -4.49 -10.84
C ASN A 453 3.46 -4.67 -11.52
N ILE A 454 4.39 -3.76 -11.20
CA ILE A 454 5.82 -3.84 -11.53
C ILE A 454 6.57 -4.18 -10.24
N LEU A 455 7.09 -5.40 -10.12
CA LEU A 455 7.83 -5.89 -8.96
C LEU A 455 9.32 -6.00 -9.32
N VAL A 456 10.18 -5.26 -8.61
CA VAL A 456 11.60 -5.14 -8.93
C VAL A 456 12.46 -5.69 -7.80
N GLY A 457 13.30 -6.67 -8.11
CA GLY A 457 14.23 -7.23 -7.13
C GLY A 457 15.44 -6.33 -6.90
N ALA A 458 15.99 -6.36 -5.69
CA ALA A 458 17.25 -5.71 -5.31
C ALA A 458 18.32 -6.75 -4.91
N HIS A 459 19.44 -6.29 -4.36
CA HIS A 459 20.59 -7.12 -3.98
C HIS A 459 20.26 -8.22 -2.94
N SER A 460 19.21 -8.04 -2.13
CA SER A 460 18.76 -8.96 -1.08
C SER A 460 17.62 -9.89 -1.50
N THR A 461 17.00 -9.64 -2.65
CA THR A 461 15.77 -10.32 -3.07
C THR A 461 16.02 -11.79 -3.40
N GLN A 462 15.22 -12.65 -2.77
CA GLN A 462 15.19 -14.10 -2.97
C GLN A 462 13.94 -14.56 -3.73
N GLN A 463 12.85 -13.79 -3.64
CA GLN A 463 11.63 -13.98 -4.44
C GLN A 463 10.95 -12.64 -4.74
N LEU A 464 10.18 -12.53 -5.81
CA LEU A 464 9.46 -11.27 -6.11
C LEU A 464 8.09 -11.27 -5.41
N LEU A 465 7.41 -12.42 -5.43
CA LEU A 465 6.18 -12.67 -4.69
C LEU A 465 6.39 -13.80 -3.68
N PHE A 466 5.96 -13.57 -2.43
CA PHE A 466 5.85 -14.60 -1.40
C PHE A 466 4.40 -14.68 -0.94
N ALA A 467 3.78 -15.86 -1.03
CA ALA A 467 2.41 -16.08 -0.59
C ALA A 467 2.29 -17.28 0.35
N LYS A 468 1.46 -17.12 1.37
CA LYS A 468 0.82 -18.21 2.10
C LYS A 468 -0.69 -18.15 1.89
N THR A 469 -1.36 -19.26 2.18
CA THR A 469 -2.82 -19.46 2.06
C THR A 469 -3.33 -19.53 0.62
N SER A 470 -4.57 -19.98 0.45
CA SER A 470 -5.26 -20.08 -0.84
C SER A 470 -6.04 -18.81 -1.19
N GLY A 471 -6.50 -18.73 -2.44
CA GLY A 471 -7.40 -17.67 -2.91
C GLY A 471 -6.70 -16.48 -3.56
N TRP A 472 -5.49 -16.68 -4.08
CA TRP A 472 -4.68 -15.63 -4.72
C TRP A 472 -4.71 -15.74 -6.24
N HIS A 473 -4.99 -14.62 -6.89
CA HIS A 473 -4.92 -14.47 -8.34
C HIS A 473 -3.81 -13.47 -8.66
N PHE A 474 -2.71 -13.97 -9.22
CA PHE A 474 -1.55 -13.18 -9.64
C PHE A 474 -1.53 -13.07 -11.16
N VAL A 475 -1.90 -11.89 -11.66
CA VAL A 475 -2.31 -11.69 -13.05
C VAL A 475 -1.62 -10.50 -13.69
N ASN A 476 -1.17 -10.61 -14.94
CA ASN A 476 -0.69 -9.45 -15.71
C ASN A 476 0.49 -8.66 -15.09
N ASN A 477 1.21 -9.20 -14.12
CA ASN A 477 2.30 -8.50 -13.43
C ASN A 477 3.62 -8.60 -14.22
N THR A 478 4.49 -7.60 -14.05
CA THR A 478 5.88 -7.62 -14.50
C THR A 478 6.79 -7.81 -13.30
N CYS A 479 7.49 -8.93 -13.24
CA CYS A 479 8.50 -9.20 -12.24
C CYS A 479 9.88 -9.10 -12.90
N TYR A 480 10.71 -8.21 -12.40
CA TYR A 480 12.00 -7.90 -12.98
C TYR A 480 13.11 -8.03 -11.94
N GLN A 481 14.09 -8.88 -12.24
CA GLN A 481 15.32 -8.97 -11.47
C GLN A 481 16.47 -8.30 -12.26
N PRO A 482 16.83 -7.05 -11.92
CA PRO A 482 17.94 -6.36 -12.57
C PRO A 482 19.27 -7.06 -12.36
N ALA A 483 20.20 -6.84 -13.29
CA ALA A 483 21.61 -7.19 -13.11
C ALA A 483 22.21 -6.45 -11.91
N GLY A 484 23.07 -7.13 -11.16
CA GLY A 484 23.66 -6.64 -9.93
C GLY A 484 24.00 -7.80 -8.99
N GLN A 485 25.02 -7.63 -8.15
CA GLN A 485 25.43 -8.68 -7.22
C GLN A 485 24.32 -8.99 -6.21
N ASN A 486 24.19 -10.27 -5.84
CA ASN A 486 23.28 -10.71 -4.79
C ASN A 486 24.03 -10.92 -3.49
N ARG A 487 23.42 -10.52 -2.37
CA ARG A 487 23.92 -10.68 -1.01
C ARG A 487 23.42 -11.96 -0.31
N ARG A 488 22.18 -12.37 -0.56
CA ARG A 488 21.45 -13.45 0.14
C ARG A 488 21.32 -14.71 -0.70
N GLY A 489 22.38 -15.09 -1.39
CA GLY A 489 22.49 -16.38 -2.06
C GLY A 489 21.73 -16.50 -3.38
N GLY A 490 21.13 -15.43 -3.92
CA GLY A 490 20.48 -15.46 -5.24
C GLY A 490 18.95 -15.35 -5.19
N LEU A 491 18.36 -14.99 -6.33
CA LEU A 491 16.93 -15.14 -6.60
C LEU A 491 16.64 -16.63 -6.79
N LYS A 492 15.78 -17.18 -5.92
CA LYS A 492 15.40 -18.60 -5.90
C LYS A 492 14.22 -18.86 -6.84
N SER A 493 13.18 -18.04 -6.75
CA SER A 493 12.02 -18.11 -7.63
C SER A 493 11.40 -16.73 -7.87
N PHE A 494 10.56 -16.58 -8.90
CA PHE A 494 9.77 -15.35 -9.05
C PHE A 494 8.60 -15.34 -8.07
N VAL A 495 7.86 -16.43 -8.03
CA VAL A 495 6.77 -16.66 -7.07
C VAL A 495 7.20 -17.76 -6.11
N PHE A 496 6.99 -17.56 -4.81
CA PHE A 496 7.19 -18.57 -3.79
C PHE A 496 5.90 -18.77 -3.01
N VAL A 497 5.44 -20.00 -2.91
CA VAL A 497 4.22 -20.34 -2.17
C VAL A 497 4.54 -21.36 -1.08
N GLU A 498 3.96 -21.16 0.11
CA GLU A 498 4.12 -22.04 1.26
C GLU A 498 2.77 -22.24 1.96
N THR A 499 2.54 -23.39 2.61
CA THR A 499 1.42 -23.56 3.54
C THR A 499 1.79 -23.09 4.94
N SER A 500 0.80 -22.64 5.71
CA SER A 500 1.02 -22.39 7.14
C SER A 500 1.38 -23.70 7.87
N THR A 501 2.48 -23.70 8.62
CA THR A 501 2.97 -24.85 9.42
C THR A 501 2.14 -25.12 10.68
N VAL A 502 0.85 -24.80 10.69
CA VAL A 502 0.00 -25.08 11.87
C VAL A 502 -0.06 -26.60 12.05
N GLU A 503 0.04 -27.07 13.29
CA GLU A 503 -0.02 -28.51 13.65
C GLU A 503 -1.28 -29.23 13.10
N GLU A 504 -2.33 -28.49 12.73
CA GLU A 504 -3.57 -29.02 12.15
C GLU A 504 -3.64 -28.98 10.61
N GLY A 505 -2.61 -28.46 9.92
CA GLY A 505 -2.64 -28.27 8.46
C GLY A 505 -3.73 -27.29 7.98
N PRO A 506 -3.77 -26.94 6.68
CA PRO A 506 -4.94 -26.28 6.08
C PRO A 506 -6.17 -27.20 6.17
N SER A 507 -7.36 -26.63 6.31
CA SER A 507 -8.62 -27.39 6.22
C SER A 507 -8.81 -27.93 4.80
N GLU A 508 -9.45 -29.09 4.64
CA GLU A 508 -9.74 -29.67 3.31
C GLU A 508 -10.43 -28.65 2.39
N ASP A 509 -11.41 -27.91 2.93
CA ASP A 509 -12.11 -26.83 2.22
C ASP A 509 -11.17 -25.73 1.72
N SER A 510 -10.15 -25.36 2.50
CA SER A 510 -9.21 -24.30 2.12
C SER A 510 -8.21 -24.76 1.06
N LEU A 511 -8.00 -26.08 0.91
CA LEU A 511 -7.18 -26.65 -0.16
C LEU A 511 -7.86 -26.56 -1.54
N LEU A 512 -9.20 -26.54 -1.54
CA LEU A 512 -10.04 -26.43 -2.74
C LEU A 512 -10.17 -24.99 -3.26
N VAL A 513 -9.76 -23.99 -2.47
CA VAL A 513 -9.82 -22.59 -2.88
C VAL A 513 -8.71 -22.31 -3.90
N PRO A 514 -9.02 -21.70 -5.06
CA PRO A 514 -8.10 -21.62 -6.18
C PRO A 514 -6.87 -20.74 -5.92
N PHE A 515 -5.71 -21.17 -6.44
CA PHE A 515 -4.53 -20.33 -6.63
C PHE A 515 -4.24 -20.20 -8.13
N ARG A 516 -4.16 -18.98 -8.67
CA ARG A 516 -4.01 -18.73 -10.11
C ARG A 516 -2.83 -17.82 -10.40
N ILE A 517 -1.98 -18.24 -11.33
CA ILE A 517 -0.82 -17.46 -11.81
C ILE A 517 -0.86 -17.40 -13.33
N TYR A 518 -1.25 -16.28 -13.92
CA TYR A 518 -1.34 -16.21 -15.38
C TYR A 518 -1.04 -14.85 -15.99
N SER A 519 -0.63 -14.86 -17.25
CA SER A 519 -0.35 -13.64 -18.01
C SER A 519 0.76 -12.75 -17.41
N ASN A 520 1.64 -13.30 -16.57
CA ASN A 520 2.75 -12.56 -15.95
C ASN A 520 4.02 -12.59 -16.79
N THR A 521 4.81 -11.53 -16.72
CA THR A 521 6.10 -11.37 -17.38
C THR A 521 7.21 -11.43 -16.35
N MET A 522 8.07 -12.44 -16.45
CA MET A 522 9.18 -12.67 -15.55
C MET A 522 10.50 -12.49 -16.31
N ARG A 523 11.29 -11.49 -15.92
CA ARG A 523 12.59 -11.23 -16.54
C ARG A 523 13.71 -11.14 -15.51
N MET A 524 14.84 -11.77 -15.81
CA MET A 524 16.03 -11.74 -14.97
C MET A 524 17.27 -11.44 -15.81
N ASP A 525 17.92 -10.33 -15.50
CA ASP A 525 19.11 -9.85 -16.21
C ASP A 525 20.42 -10.19 -15.44
N ARG A 526 20.33 -10.76 -14.23
CA ARG A 526 21.50 -11.29 -13.51
C ARG A 526 22.16 -12.44 -14.27
N THR A 527 23.49 -12.47 -14.24
CA THR A 527 24.26 -13.67 -14.60
C THR A 527 24.19 -14.73 -13.50
N SER A 528 24.53 -15.99 -13.81
CA SER A 528 24.64 -17.04 -12.79
C SER A 528 25.63 -16.67 -11.68
N ALA A 529 26.75 -16.01 -12.02
CA ALA A 529 27.72 -15.54 -11.03
C ALA A 529 27.14 -14.44 -10.12
N GLN A 530 26.41 -13.48 -10.69
CA GLN A 530 25.72 -12.44 -9.93
C GLN A 530 24.60 -13.02 -9.04
N ASN A 531 24.03 -14.16 -9.42
CA ASN A 531 23.00 -14.86 -8.67
C ASN A 531 23.55 -15.91 -7.67
N GLY A 532 24.80 -15.77 -7.23
CA GLY A 532 25.41 -16.67 -6.24
C GLY A 532 25.64 -18.10 -6.75
N GLY A 533 25.69 -18.31 -8.06
CA GLY A 533 25.80 -19.63 -8.67
C GLY A 533 24.48 -20.42 -8.70
N ILE A 534 23.38 -19.89 -8.15
CA ILE A 534 22.07 -20.55 -8.24
C ILE A 534 21.59 -20.56 -9.68
N THR A 535 21.36 -21.75 -10.21
CA THR A 535 20.72 -22.01 -11.50
C THR A 535 20.07 -23.41 -11.43
N PRO A 536 18.80 -23.57 -11.86
CA PRO A 536 17.91 -22.54 -12.40
C PRO A 536 17.19 -21.74 -11.32
N THR A 537 17.02 -20.42 -11.55
CA THR A 537 15.91 -19.70 -10.93
C THR A 537 14.63 -20.22 -11.56
N ILE A 538 13.73 -20.73 -10.72
CA ILE A 538 12.47 -21.32 -11.18
C ILE A 538 11.37 -20.27 -11.21
N PHE A 539 10.35 -20.50 -12.04
CA PHE A 539 9.18 -19.62 -12.06
C PHE A 539 8.46 -19.64 -10.70
N LEU A 540 8.02 -20.82 -10.28
CA LEU A 540 7.30 -21.08 -9.04
C LEU A 540 8.13 -21.96 -8.11
N GLY A 541 8.46 -21.44 -6.95
CA GLY A 541 9.07 -22.17 -5.83
C GLY A 541 8.02 -22.54 -4.79
N VAL A 542 8.25 -23.67 -4.11
CA VAL A 542 7.27 -24.27 -3.22
C VAL A 542 7.92 -24.71 -1.93
N GLY A 543 7.39 -24.25 -0.79
CA GLY A 543 7.71 -24.80 0.52
C GLY A 543 6.90 -26.08 0.76
N GLY A 544 7.47 -27.25 0.46
CA GLY A 544 6.78 -28.55 0.47
C GLY A 544 6.43 -29.04 -0.95
N SER A 545 5.59 -30.08 -1.07
CA SER A 545 5.10 -30.57 -2.37
C SER A 545 3.76 -29.91 -2.71
N LEU A 546 3.68 -29.16 -3.81
CA LEU A 546 2.51 -28.31 -4.13
C LEU A 546 1.18 -29.06 -4.27
N GLU A 547 1.21 -30.31 -4.76
CA GLU A 547 0.05 -31.22 -4.81
C GLU A 547 -0.53 -31.55 -3.43
N ASN A 548 0.29 -31.42 -2.37
CA ASN A 548 -0.15 -31.55 -0.97
C ASN A 548 -0.50 -30.19 -0.34
N LEU A 549 -0.33 -29.06 -1.05
CA LEU A 549 -0.55 -27.71 -0.53
C LEU A 549 -1.83 -27.05 -1.05
N TYR A 550 -2.20 -27.28 -2.32
CA TYR A 550 -3.42 -26.79 -2.95
C TYR A 550 -3.90 -27.82 -3.97
N THR A 551 -5.16 -28.24 -3.89
CA THR A 551 -5.74 -29.20 -4.83
C THR A 551 -6.28 -28.52 -6.08
N ASP A 552 -6.60 -27.22 -5.99
CA ASP A 552 -6.98 -26.39 -7.13
C ASP A 552 -5.97 -25.24 -7.34
N TRP A 553 -5.00 -25.47 -8.22
CA TRP A 553 -4.05 -24.43 -8.64
C TRP A 553 -3.77 -24.52 -10.14
N ALA A 554 -3.48 -23.37 -10.77
CA ALA A 554 -3.18 -23.32 -12.20
C ALA A 554 -2.15 -22.23 -12.54
N GLU A 555 -1.27 -22.57 -13.50
CA GLU A 555 -0.33 -21.67 -14.13
C GLU A 555 -0.55 -21.70 -15.66
N SER A 556 -0.75 -20.54 -16.28
CA SER A 556 -0.91 -20.46 -17.74
C SER A 556 -0.41 -19.14 -18.31
N ASN A 557 -0.06 -19.13 -19.59
CA ASN A 557 0.26 -17.89 -20.32
C ASN A 557 1.32 -17.01 -19.63
N ASN A 558 2.35 -17.54 -18.98
CA ASN A 558 3.41 -16.73 -18.35
C ASN A 558 4.66 -16.69 -19.23
N LEU A 559 5.31 -15.52 -19.32
CA LEU A 559 6.53 -15.31 -20.09
C LEU A 559 7.73 -15.35 -19.15
N LEU A 560 8.68 -16.23 -19.42
CA LEU A 560 9.96 -16.30 -18.71
C LEU A 560 11.11 -15.91 -19.66
N HIS A 561 11.89 -14.91 -19.28
CA HIS A 561 13.03 -14.40 -20.05
C HIS A 561 14.26 -14.16 -19.17
N MET A 562 15.25 -15.05 -19.29
CA MET A 562 16.47 -15.05 -18.48
C MET A 562 17.71 -15.23 -19.38
N PRO A 563 18.08 -14.19 -20.14
CA PRO A 563 19.09 -14.30 -21.22
C PRO A 563 20.53 -14.50 -20.71
N ASN A 564 20.82 -14.07 -19.48
CA ASN A 564 22.19 -13.98 -18.96
C ASN A 564 22.62 -15.15 -18.07
N LEU A 565 21.76 -16.17 -17.89
CA LEU A 565 22.10 -17.38 -17.14
C LEU A 565 23.06 -18.30 -17.91
N ASN A 566 23.78 -19.18 -17.20
CA ASN A 566 24.64 -20.20 -17.80
C ASN A 566 23.89 -21.07 -18.83
N THR A 567 22.62 -21.36 -18.55
CA THR A 567 21.67 -21.93 -19.50
C THR A 567 20.52 -20.94 -19.64
N ALA A 568 20.58 -20.12 -20.69
CA ALA A 568 19.58 -19.09 -20.93
C ALA A 568 18.18 -19.71 -21.09
N SER A 569 17.19 -19.12 -20.42
CA SER A 569 15.78 -19.47 -20.58
C SER A 569 15.08 -18.34 -21.33
N THR A 570 15.02 -18.45 -22.65
CA THR A 570 14.55 -17.39 -23.54
C THR A 570 13.58 -17.91 -24.59
N ALA A 571 12.77 -18.92 -24.24
CA ALA A 571 11.86 -19.62 -25.16
C ALA A 571 10.93 -18.68 -25.97
N PHE A 572 10.68 -17.46 -25.47
CA PHE A 572 9.80 -16.46 -26.09
C PHE A 572 10.55 -15.26 -26.73
N GLY A 573 11.88 -15.31 -26.80
CA GLY A 573 12.70 -14.28 -27.44
C GLY A 573 12.73 -14.39 -28.97
N PRO A 574 12.96 -13.29 -29.71
CA PRO A 574 13.28 -11.94 -29.23
C PRO A 574 12.06 -11.17 -28.69
N VAL A 575 12.30 -10.42 -27.62
CA VAL A 575 11.34 -9.55 -26.93
C VAL A 575 11.75 -8.08 -27.08
N THR A 576 10.82 -7.14 -26.88
CA THR A 576 11.10 -5.71 -26.81
C THR A 576 12.03 -5.40 -25.62
N ASP A 577 12.66 -4.23 -25.66
CA ASP A 577 13.67 -3.84 -24.68
C ASP A 577 13.55 -2.37 -24.22
N GLU A 578 12.37 -1.77 -24.41
CA GLU A 578 12.06 -0.39 -24.00
C GLU A 578 12.11 -0.25 -22.47
N VAL A 579 12.80 0.78 -21.97
CA VAL A 579 12.88 1.06 -20.53
C VAL A 579 11.55 1.60 -20.01
N VAL A 580 11.07 1.02 -18.90
CA VAL A 580 9.79 1.37 -18.25
C VAL A 580 10.03 2.07 -16.91
N VAL A 581 10.93 1.53 -16.08
CA VAL A 581 11.28 2.07 -14.75
C VAL A 581 12.77 1.85 -14.51
N GLU A 582 13.45 2.86 -13.96
CA GLU A 582 14.82 2.73 -13.48
C GLU A 582 14.82 2.27 -12.01
N PRO A 583 15.55 1.19 -11.65
CA PRO A 583 15.72 0.79 -10.27
C PRO A 583 16.32 1.90 -9.39
N MET A 584 15.96 1.88 -8.11
CA MET A 584 16.44 2.83 -7.11
C MET A 584 17.65 2.34 -6.32
N THR A 585 17.91 1.03 -6.29
CA THR A 585 19.01 0.44 -5.53
C THR A 585 20.37 0.88 -6.06
N ILE A 586 21.03 1.81 -5.37
CA ILE A 586 22.37 2.31 -5.73
C ILE A 586 23.52 1.48 -5.15
N GLY A 587 23.23 0.53 -4.26
CA GLY A 587 24.23 -0.25 -3.54
C GLY A 587 23.67 -0.75 -2.22
N ARG A 588 24.58 -1.04 -1.29
CA ARG A 588 24.25 -1.43 0.08
C ARG A 588 25.04 -0.57 1.06
N ARG A 589 24.38 -0.10 2.12
CA ARG A 589 25.06 0.48 3.27
C ARG A 589 24.98 -0.47 4.46
N ASP A 590 26.13 -0.85 5.01
CA ASP A 590 26.22 -1.80 6.12
C ASP A 590 25.57 -1.21 7.40
N PRO A 591 24.65 -1.91 8.07
CA PRO A 591 23.95 -1.38 9.24
C PRO A 591 24.82 -1.29 10.51
N PHE A 592 26.02 -1.87 10.50
CA PHE A 592 26.89 -1.89 11.68
C PHE A 592 28.03 -0.88 11.56
N ASN A 593 28.65 -0.81 10.37
CA ASN A 593 29.80 0.05 10.10
C ASN A 593 29.45 1.29 9.26
N PHE A 594 28.21 1.37 8.76
CA PHE A 594 27.73 2.44 7.87
C PHE A 594 28.54 2.60 6.58
N GLY A 595 29.39 1.63 6.22
CA GLY A 595 30.16 1.63 4.98
C GLY A 595 29.27 1.38 3.78
N PHE A 596 29.41 2.20 2.74
CA PHE A 596 28.71 2.02 1.47
C PHE A 596 29.50 1.09 0.55
N ASP A 597 28.82 0.08 0.02
CA ASP A 597 29.32 -0.85 -0.98
C ASP A 597 28.47 -0.75 -2.25
N GLY A 598 29.00 -0.02 -3.24
CA GLY A 598 28.37 0.17 -4.55
C GLY A 598 28.43 -1.07 -5.45
N SER A 599 29.12 -2.15 -5.08
CA SER A 599 29.15 -3.38 -5.89
C SER A 599 27.79 -4.09 -5.96
N PHE A 600 26.91 -3.79 -5.00
CA PHE A 600 25.51 -4.25 -4.95
C PHE A 600 24.53 -3.37 -5.73
N ALA A 601 25.01 -2.33 -6.43
CA ALA A 601 24.16 -1.49 -7.26
C ALA A 601 23.48 -2.30 -8.36
N THR A 602 22.22 -1.99 -8.64
CA THR A 602 21.52 -2.52 -9.80
C THR A 602 21.89 -1.72 -11.04
N THR A 603 22.25 -2.39 -12.14
CA THR A 603 22.78 -1.74 -13.36
C THR A 603 21.90 -1.89 -14.60
N GLY A 604 20.72 -2.51 -14.48
CA GLY A 604 19.79 -2.69 -15.59
C GLY A 604 18.39 -2.17 -15.28
N ALA A 605 17.80 -1.42 -16.20
CA ALA A 605 16.45 -0.88 -16.07
C ALA A 605 15.34 -1.92 -16.26
N VAL A 606 14.17 -1.73 -15.63
CA VAL A 606 12.96 -2.52 -15.93
C VAL A 606 12.60 -2.30 -17.39
N ARG A 607 12.42 -3.39 -18.13
CA ARG A 607 12.18 -3.34 -19.57
C ARG A 607 10.85 -3.97 -19.94
N LYS A 608 10.15 -3.31 -20.85
CA LYS A 608 8.97 -3.83 -21.51
C LYS A 608 9.39 -5.07 -22.29
N THR A 609 8.94 -6.24 -21.85
CA THR A 609 9.39 -7.54 -22.36
C THR A 609 8.26 -8.20 -23.15
N VAL A 610 7.94 -7.63 -24.32
CA VAL A 610 6.87 -8.08 -25.23
C VAL A 610 7.47 -8.90 -26.36
N PRO A 611 6.94 -10.07 -26.74
CA PRO A 611 7.39 -10.79 -27.94
C PRO A 611 7.33 -9.90 -29.18
N THR A 612 8.43 -9.82 -29.95
CA THR A 612 8.47 -9.06 -31.20
C THR A 612 7.90 -9.86 -32.36
N GLY A 613 7.54 -9.20 -33.48
CA GLY A 613 6.91 -9.80 -34.68
C GLY A 613 7.60 -11.05 -35.28
N VAL A 614 8.87 -11.28 -34.95
CA VAL A 614 9.67 -12.43 -35.42
C VAL A 614 9.89 -13.50 -34.33
N SER A 615 9.27 -13.32 -33.15
CA SER A 615 9.38 -14.26 -32.05
C SER A 615 8.64 -15.57 -32.37
N PRO A 616 9.23 -16.73 -32.07
CA PRO A 616 8.54 -18.02 -32.17
C PRO A 616 7.31 -18.10 -31.26
N ALA A 617 7.23 -17.24 -30.24
CA ALA A 617 6.04 -17.09 -29.42
C ALA A 617 4.83 -16.65 -30.26
N ILE A 618 5.03 -15.79 -31.27
CA ILE A 618 3.96 -15.30 -32.15
C ILE A 618 3.53 -16.34 -33.19
N GLY A 619 4.46 -17.17 -33.69
CA GLY A 619 4.17 -18.23 -34.67
C GLY A 619 3.64 -19.54 -34.06
N GLY A 620 3.96 -19.80 -32.79
CA GLY A 620 3.40 -20.87 -31.97
C GLY A 620 2.09 -20.49 -31.27
N ALA A 621 1.69 -19.21 -31.32
CA ALA A 621 0.37 -18.73 -30.95
C ALA A 621 -0.67 -19.18 -31.98
N THR A 622 -0.84 -20.50 -32.08
CA THR A 622 -2.04 -21.13 -32.65
C THR A 622 -3.14 -21.26 -31.59
N SER A 623 -2.94 -20.64 -30.42
CA SER A 623 -3.92 -20.37 -29.37
C SER A 623 -3.42 -19.20 -28.52
N ASP A 624 -3.82 -17.97 -28.87
CA ASP A 624 -4.06 -16.73 -28.09
C ASP A 624 -3.25 -16.32 -26.82
N GLU A 625 -2.18 -17.00 -26.41
CA GLU A 625 -1.63 -16.83 -25.06
C GLU A 625 -0.11 -16.60 -25.04
N ILE A 626 0.30 -15.32 -25.09
CA ILE A 626 1.63 -14.90 -24.61
C ILE A 626 1.52 -13.70 -23.64
N ALA A 627 2.13 -13.81 -22.46
CA ALA A 627 2.22 -12.73 -21.46
C ALA A 627 3.15 -11.58 -21.87
N TYR A 628 2.65 -10.35 -21.76
CA TYR A 628 3.45 -9.12 -21.75
C TYR A 628 2.68 -7.98 -21.11
N LEU A 629 3.31 -7.05 -20.39
CA LEU A 629 2.64 -5.89 -19.79
C LEU A 629 1.82 -5.07 -20.82
N ASP A 630 0.49 -5.20 -20.83
CA ASP A 630 -0.39 -4.23 -21.50
C ASP A 630 -0.68 -3.06 -20.56
N ALA A 631 0.25 -2.11 -20.57
CA ALA A 631 0.17 -0.87 -19.81
C ALA A 631 -0.72 0.19 -20.51
N ALA A 632 -1.23 -0.12 -21.71
CA ALA A 632 -2.38 0.57 -22.27
C ALA A 632 -3.62 -0.19 -21.76
N PRO A 633 -4.71 0.46 -21.35
CA PRO A 633 -5.91 -0.18 -20.82
C PRO A 633 -6.68 -0.94 -21.93
N ARG A 634 -6.02 -1.92 -22.55
CA ARG A 634 -6.57 -2.81 -23.56
C ARG A 634 -6.64 -4.20 -22.94
N PHE A 635 -7.76 -4.85 -23.20
CA PHE A 635 -8.03 -6.20 -22.73
C PHE A 635 -6.99 -7.16 -23.29
N ARG A 636 -6.24 -7.84 -22.42
CA ARG A 636 -5.69 -9.14 -22.75
C ARG A 636 -6.82 -10.15 -22.64
N VAL A 637 -6.88 -11.09 -23.57
CA VAL A 637 -7.81 -12.22 -23.46
C VAL A 637 -7.37 -13.05 -22.25
N THR A 638 -8.11 -12.98 -21.16
CA THR A 638 -8.01 -14.01 -20.12
C THR A 638 -8.47 -15.31 -20.76
N PRO A 639 -7.72 -16.43 -20.62
CA PRO A 639 -8.16 -17.71 -21.16
C PRO A 639 -9.59 -18.01 -20.67
N ALA A 640 -10.49 -18.39 -21.58
CA ALA A 640 -11.88 -18.72 -21.23
C ALA A 640 -11.98 -19.93 -20.27
N ASP A 641 -10.90 -20.71 -20.15
CA ASP A 641 -10.90 -22.07 -19.60
C ASP A 641 -10.66 -22.20 -18.08
N VAL A 642 -10.64 -21.10 -17.32
CA VAL A 642 -10.33 -21.17 -15.87
C VAL A 642 -11.59 -21.26 -14.98
N GLY A 643 -12.79 -21.18 -15.57
CA GLY A 643 -14.08 -21.28 -14.88
C GLY A 643 -14.88 -22.58 -15.10
N ALA A 644 -14.39 -23.53 -15.89
CA ALA A 644 -15.15 -24.73 -16.26
C ALA A 644 -14.33 -26.01 -16.10
N TRP A 645 -14.23 -26.53 -14.88
CA TRP A 645 -13.83 -27.92 -14.65
C TRP A 645 -14.80 -28.62 -13.70
N GLN A 646 -15.50 -29.63 -14.24
CA GLN A 646 -16.44 -30.60 -13.66
C GLN A 646 -17.89 -30.08 -13.52
N SER A 647 -18.89 -30.50 -14.31
CA SER A 647 -19.14 -31.79 -15.00
C SER A 647 -19.86 -31.62 -16.34
#